data_AF-A0A193C4K4-F1
#
_entry.id   AF-A0A193C4K4-F1
#
_cell.length_a   1.000
_cell.length_b   1.000
_cell.length_c   1.000
_cell.angle_alpha   90.00
_cell.angle_beta   90.00
_cell.angle_gamma   90.00
#
_symmetry.space_group_name_H-M   'P 1'
#
loop_
_entity.id
_entity.type
_entity.pdbx_description
1 polymer ?
#
loop_
_entity_poly.entity_id
_entity_poly.type
_entity_poly.pdbx_seq_one_letter_code
_entity_poly.pdbx_strand_id
1 'polypeptide(L)'
;MLFAACLAGSAVFAAPAQATTPESVARSQNKPVEMLSERTENSATFANPDGSRTTQVHGGPVHVRRGGDWVPVDLTLEKGADGLVRPKAHPRDLVLAGASGKSGDLATVRSRDGKVALQYPGALPEPVLTGEVATYPEVQPGVDLQVKATRTGFEQFFVVKRRPDRALTFTLPLRATGLTPRTDADGNTQLVTASGAVVGSVPAAEMWDSRVDQRSGDPVAKVKVGKAVTAKERGTVGLDVTPDAGYFADPARSYPVTVDPGVSVWTNFDTFTQSNIVSADQSAATELRIGTYDGGATKARSYLHFDVSRFRGAEIESATLSLWGNHSYSCSSRNWEIWDTALVGTGTRWANQPQPLTRWATTGATRGYSAACPADWVRTPIGNLIGAWAGAGVTTGSMLLKAENEADSFGWKKFSSSEGGKSPYIEVTYRNQRPNPAAGHDISDRVDIGGVTHTKSLTPTLRFTPTDPDGGNVTAVFYVYEGETMIADYWAWDVPSGTAATWTVPPGLLQENHSYRFRATTFDPGGEFGDDAWVSLQAVSSGLYADVAACGWNNGTKVQQWPSNGADCQKFFPWGTGDGYYQFRAKHSGQVLDNTGCSTASGNPVTTYDRVAGACQKWTIEPQIVGTGVYRFAVQNAGKLLDQGCTAGQGAPLFIWDRIPGRGCQNWRMPVSPANGVTVQWLQFTVSTAAE
;
A
#
# COMPACT_ATOMS: atom_id res chain seq x y z
N MET A 1 -44.91 31.07 -39.53
CA MET A 1 -45.39 30.09 -38.53
C MET A 1 -44.42 28.91 -38.59
N LEU A 2 -43.70 28.45 -37.58
CA LEU A 2 -43.43 28.85 -36.20
C LEU A 2 -42.07 28.18 -35.90
N PHE A 3 -41.09 28.94 -35.41
CA PHE A 3 -39.88 28.41 -34.78
C PHE A 3 -40.28 27.72 -33.47
N ALA A 4 -39.76 26.53 -33.18
CA ALA A 4 -39.84 25.92 -31.85
C ALA A 4 -38.48 25.32 -31.49
N ALA A 5 -37.66 26.14 -30.82
CA ALA A 5 -36.49 25.72 -30.09
C ALA A 5 -36.93 25.01 -28.80
N CYS A 6 -36.43 23.81 -28.56
CA CYS A 6 -36.59 23.12 -27.28
C CYS A 6 -35.38 23.47 -26.40
N LEU A 7 -35.57 24.45 -25.51
CA LEU A 7 -34.63 24.78 -24.43
C LEU A 7 -34.84 23.79 -23.29
N ALA A 8 -33.94 22.81 -23.16
CA ALA A 8 -33.82 22.03 -21.93
C ALA A 8 -32.88 22.79 -20.98
N GLY A 9 -33.41 23.18 -19.82
CA GLY A 9 -32.73 24.03 -18.84
C GLY A 9 -31.44 23.40 -18.30
N SER A 10 -30.34 24.14 -18.45
CA SER A 10 -29.07 23.84 -17.79
C SER A 10 -29.20 24.19 -16.31
N ALA A 11 -29.28 23.17 -15.45
CA ALA A 11 -29.03 23.36 -14.03
C ALA A 11 -27.57 23.81 -13.86
N VAL A 12 -27.40 25.03 -13.37
CA VAL A 12 -26.09 25.58 -12.97
C VAL A 12 -25.65 24.80 -11.73
N PHE A 13 -24.86 23.74 -11.92
CA PHE A 13 -24.06 23.18 -10.85
C PHE A 13 -22.95 24.19 -10.55
N ALA A 14 -22.97 24.76 -9.34
CA ALA A 14 -21.83 25.49 -8.81
C ALA A 14 -20.60 24.56 -8.88
N ALA A 15 -19.54 25.04 -9.52
CA ALA A 15 -18.29 24.30 -9.64
C ALA A 15 -17.75 23.99 -8.22
N PRO A 16 -17.40 22.73 -7.92
CA PRO A 16 -16.74 22.42 -6.65
C PRO A 16 -15.38 23.11 -6.61
N ALA A 17 -14.95 23.52 -5.41
CA ALA A 17 -13.62 24.06 -5.18
C ALA A 17 -12.54 23.14 -5.77
N GLN A 18 -11.55 23.74 -6.43
CA GLN A 18 -10.40 23.11 -7.05
C GLN A 18 -9.76 22.07 -6.10
N ALA A 19 -9.90 20.78 -6.40
CA ALA A 19 -9.25 19.72 -5.64
C ALA A 19 -7.76 19.64 -6.02
N THR A 20 -6.87 20.02 -5.10
CA THR A 20 -5.40 19.88 -5.19
C THR A 20 -4.96 18.47 -4.85
N THR A 21 -3.99 17.89 -5.56
CA THR A 21 -3.46 16.54 -5.26
C THR A 21 -2.53 16.55 -4.05
N PRO A 22 -2.36 15.43 -3.30
CA PRO A 22 -1.45 15.35 -2.16
C PRO A 22 -0.02 15.80 -2.47
N GLU A 23 0.53 15.44 -3.63
CA GLU A 23 1.87 15.82 -4.09
C GLU A 23 2.00 17.33 -4.31
N SER A 24 0.93 17.94 -4.79
CA SER A 24 0.83 19.39 -5.00
C SER A 24 0.80 20.13 -3.67
N VAL A 25 -0.02 19.66 -2.72
CA VAL A 25 -0.08 20.23 -1.37
C VAL A 25 1.26 20.05 -0.66
N ALA A 26 1.89 18.87 -0.77
CA ALA A 26 3.17 18.59 -0.13
C ALA A 26 4.28 19.55 -0.59
N ARG A 27 4.36 19.77 -1.91
CA ARG A 27 5.30 20.73 -2.52
C ARG A 27 5.02 22.15 -2.07
N SER A 28 3.77 22.60 -2.14
CA SER A 28 3.40 23.98 -1.79
C SER A 28 3.62 24.31 -0.31
N GLN A 29 3.41 23.34 0.59
CA GLN A 29 3.57 23.51 2.03
C GLN A 29 4.97 23.14 2.53
N ASN A 30 5.81 22.56 1.67
CA ASN A 30 7.10 21.97 2.00
C ASN A 30 7.01 20.99 3.18
N LYS A 31 5.98 20.14 3.19
CA LYS A 31 5.72 19.11 4.20
C LYS A 31 5.13 17.85 3.57
N PRO A 32 5.41 16.65 4.08
CA PRO A 32 4.73 15.45 3.63
C PRO A 32 3.20 15.54 3.80
N VAL A 33 2.45 15.05 2.81
CA VAL A 33 0.99 15.00 2.84
C VAL A 33 0.53 13.57 2.58
N GLU A 34 -0.36 13.08 3.42
CA GLU A 34 -0.87 11.72 3.28
C GLU A 34 -1.75 11.56 2.04
N MET A 35 -1.46 10.50 1.28
CA MET A 35 -2.25 10.04 0.14
C MET A 35 -3.36 9.12 0.63
N LEU A 36 -4.49 9.70 1.07
CA LEU A 36 -5.61 8.92 1.64
C LEU A 36 -6.14 7.83 0.69
N SER A 37 -6.04 8.03 -0.63
CA SER A 37 -6.39 7.03 -1.65
C SER A 37 -5.50 5.79 -1.61
N GLU A 38 -4.31 5.88 -1.03
CA GLU A 38 -3.34 4.79 -0.87
C GLU A 38 -3.31 4.18 0.52
N ARG A 39 -4.14 4.68 1.45
CA ARG A 39 -4.27 4.10 2.78
C ARG A 39 -4.88 2.70 2.69
N THR A 40 -4.27 1.76 3.40
CA THR A 40 -4.75 0.37 3.50
C THR A 40 -4.98 -0.03 4.96
N GLU A 41 -5.43 -1.27 5.19
CA GLU A 41 -5.53 -1.85 6.54
C GLU A 41 -4.20 -1.78 7.30
N ASN A 42 -3.07 -1.91 6.59
CA ASN A 42 -1.74 -2.06 7.19
C ASN A 42 -0.76 -0.93 6.82
N SER A 43 -1.17 0.07 6.03
CA SER A 43 -0.22 1.10 5.55
C SER A 43 -0.81 2.49 5.40
N ALA A 44 0.07 3.48 5.48
CA ALA A 44 -0.16 4.87 5.10
C ALA A 44 0.98 5.35 4.19
N THR A 45 0.64 6.06 3.12
CA THR A 45 1.60 6.59 2.14
C THR A 45 1.52 8.11 2.13
N PHE A 46 2.67 8.76 2.05
CA PHE A 46 2.82 10.21 2.05
C PHE A 46 3.55 10.63 0.78
N ALA A 47 3.04 11.67 0.13
CA ALA A 47 3.76 12.38 -0.91
C ALA A 47 4.70 13.39 -0.25
N ASN A 48 5.97 13.39 -0.64
CA ASN A 48 6.98 14.29 -0.10
C ASN A 48 7.19 15.53 -1.00
N PRO A 49 7.69 16.65 -0.44
CA PRO A 49 7.92 17.88 -1.20
C PRO A 49 8.94 17.74 -2.34
N ASP A 50 9.84 16.77 -2.27
CA ASP A 50 10.86 16.52 -3.27
C ASP A 50 10.39 15.55 -4.38
N GLY A 51 9.12 15.14 -4.35
CA GLY A 51 8.52 14.18 -5.29
C GLY A 51 8.76 12.72 -4.94
N SER A 52 9.49 12.40 -3.87
CA SER A 52 9.55 11.03 -3.34
C SER A 52 8.23 10.67 -2.63
N ARG A 53 8.06 9.38 -2.34
CA ARG A 53 6.95 8.87 -1.53
C ARG A 53 7.51 8.18 -0.30
N THR A 54 6.88 8.36 0.85
CA THR A 54 7.20 7.58 2.06
C THR A 54 6.00 6.71 2.42
N THR A 55 6.20 5.40 2.56
CA THR A 55 5.15 4.49 3.05
C THR A 55 5.57 3.84 4.37
N GLN A 56 4.68 3.91 5.36
CA GLN A 56 4.76 3.10 6.57
C GLN A 56 3.93 1.83 6.36
N VAL A 57 4.56 0.66 6.48
CA VAL A 57 3.91 -0.67 6.38
C VAL A 57 4.04 -1.38 7.71
N HIS A 58 2.91 -1.71 8.33
CA HIS A 58 2.84 -2.41 9.61
C HIS A 58 2.72 -3.92 9.41
N GLY A 59 3.26 -4.69 10.37
CA GLY A 59 3.13 -6.14 10.40
C GLY A 59 1.69 -6.63 10.57
N GLY A 60 0.78 -5.78 11.08
CA GLY A 60 -0.66 -6.06 11.21
C GLY A 60 -1.56 -4.82 11.08
N PRO A 61 -2.89 -4.99 11.17
CA PRO A 61 -3.87 -3.94 10.95
C PRO A 61 -3.70 -2.73 11.86
N VAL A 62 -3.59 -1.56 11.25
CA VAL A 62 -3.59 -0.26 11.93
C VAL A 62 -4.77 0.62 11.55
N HIS A 63 -5.48 0.27 10.47
CA HIS A 63 -6.72 0.90 10.04
C HIS A 63 -7.84 -0.12 9.83
N VAL A 64 -9.09 0.31 9.98
CA VAL A 64 -10.29 -0.47 9.66
C VAL A 64 -11.29 0.40 8.89
N ARG A 65 -12.04 -0.19 7.96
CA ARG A 65 -13.10 0.54 7.24
C ARG A 65 -14.36 0.71 8.11
N ARG A 66 -14.82 1.94 8.27
CA ARG A 66 -16.08 2.32 8.92
C ARG A 66 -16.80 3.34 8.04
N GLY A 67 -18.03 3.06 7.65
CA GLY A 67 -18.83 3.99 6.83
C GLY A 67 -18.24 4.30 5.43
N GLY A 68 -17.31 3.49 4.94
CA GLY A 68 -16.58 3.73 3.69
C GLY A 68 -15.15 4.26 3.90
N ASP A 69 -14.89 4.86 5.06
CA ASP A 69 -13.62 5.52 5.40
C ASP A 69 -12.69 4.62 6.20
N TRP A 70 -11.38 4.84 6.05
CA TRP A 70 -10.36 4.23 6.90
C TRP A 70 -10.19 5.02 8.20
N VAL A 71 -10.48 4.38 9.33
CA VAL A 71 -10.21 4.92 10.68
C VAL A 71 -9.12 4.11 11.38
N PRO A 72 -8.34 4.70 12.29
CA PRO A 72 -7.38 3.95 13.10
C PRO A 72 -8.04 2.83 13.90
N VAL A 73 -7.31 1.73 14.10
CA VAL A 73 -7.72 0.68 15.05
C VAL A 73 -7.71 1.26 16.46
N ASP A 74 -8.82 1.07 17.18
CA ASP A 74 -8.99 1.48 18.57
C ASP A 74 -9.58 0.30 19.35
N LEU A 75 -8.71 -0.34 20.13
CA LEU A 75 -9.04 -1.54 20.90
C LEU A 75 -9.71 -1.22 22.25
N THR A 76 -9.91 0.07 22.58
CA THR A 76 -10.59 0.49 23.82
C THR A 76 -12.01 -0.07 23.82
N LEU A 77 -12.31 -0.89 24.83
CA LEU A 77 -13.60 -1.55 24.99
C LEU A 77 -14.65 -0.60 25.57
N GLU A 78 -15.85 -0.66 25.00
CA GLU A 78 -17.02 0.06 25.48
C GLU A 78 -18.26 -0.84 25.47
N LYS A 79 -19.18 -0.56 26.39
CA LYS A 79 -20.47 -1.25 26.46
C LYS A 79 -21.48 -0.56 25.53
N GLY A 80 -22.03 -1.33 24.60
CA GLY A 80 -23.08 -0.89 23.70
C GLY A 80 -24.46 -0.84 24.36
N ALA A 81 -25.40 -0.13 23.74
CA ALA A 81 -26.79 -0.06 24.18
C ALA A 81 -27.51 -1.42 24.14
N ASP A 82 -26.99 -2.37 23.36
CA ASP A 82 -27.45 -3.76 23.28
C ASP A 82 -26.90 -4.64 24.42
N GLY A 83 -26.13 -4.05 25.34
CA GLY A 83 -25.54 -4.73 26.50
C GLY A 83 -24.27 -5.52 26.17
N LEU A 84 -23.87 -5.61 24.91
CA LEU A 84 -22.63 -6.26 24.48
C LEU A 84 -21.44 -5.30 24.58
N VAL A 85 -20.23 -5.84 24.67
CA VAL A 85 -19.01 -5.05 24.78
C VAL A 85 -18.23 -5.15 23.46
N ARG A 86 -17.73 -4.02 22.95
CA ARG A 86 -16.99 -3.97 21.68
C ARG A 86 -15.83 -3.00 21.77
N PRO A 87 -14.73 -3.23 21.04
CA PRO A 87 -13.76 -2.16 20.81
C PRO A 87 -14.36 -1.08 19.91
N LYS A 88 -13.94 0.17 20.11
CA LYS A 88 -14.37 1.32 19.29
C LYS A 88 -14.14 1.08 17.80
N ALA A 89 -13.00 0.49 17.42
CA ALA A 89 -12.69 0.16 16.03
C ALA A 89 -11.82 -1.10 15.92
N HIS A 90 -12.43 -2.25 15.58
CA HIS A 90 -11.75 -3.54 15.48
C HIS A 90 -11.75 -4.10 14.04
N PRO A 91 -10.60 -4.52 13.47
CA PRO A 91 -10.49 -5.06 12.09
C PRO A 91 -11.34 -6.29 11.79
N ARG A 92 -11.59 -7.11 12.81
CA ARG A 92 -12.35 -8.38 12.72
C ARG A 92 -13.68 -8.37 13.47
N ASP A 93 -14.22 -7.18 13.74
CA ASP A 93 -15.55 -7.01 14.35
C ASP A 93 -15.70 -7.79 15.67
N LEU A 94 -14.75 -7.61 16.60
CA LEU A 94 -14.77 -8.28 17.89
C LEU A 94 -15.99 -7.85 18.69
N VAL A 95 -16.71 -8.84 19.22
CA VAL A 95 -17.81 -8.64 20.14
C VAL A 95 -17.60 -9.53 21.36
N LEU A 96 -17.67 -8.94 22.53
CA LEU A 96 -17.61 -9.60 23.83
C LEU A 96 -18.99 -9.60 24.49
N ALA A 97 -19.24 -10.59 25.31
CA ALA A 97 -20.47 -10.69 26.10
C ALA A 97 -20.62 -9.52 27.08
N GLY A 98 -21.87 -9.19 27.41
CA GLY A 98 -22.19 -8.45 28.63
C GLY A 98 -22.50 -9.40 29.78
N ALA A 99 -23.12 -8.87 30.84
CA ALA A 99 -23.70 -9.72 31.88
C ALA A 99 -24.77 -10.66 31.31
N SER A 100 -24.72 -11.93 31.69
CA SER A 100 -25.68 -12.97 31.27
C SER A 100 -25.89 -13.98 32.39
N GLY A 101 -27.15 -14.35 32.67
CA GLY A 101 -27.48 -15.42 33.62
C GLY A 101 -27.39 -16.85 33.05
N LYS A 102 -27.03 -17.00 31.77
CA LYS A 102 -27.02 -18.29 31.05
C LYS A 102 -25.78 -18.43 30.17
N SER A 103 -25.50 -19.67 29.76
CA SER A 103 -24.45 -20.00 28.79
C SER A 103 -24.62 -19.21 27.48
N GLY A 104 -23.51 -18.81 26.87
CA GLY A 104 -23.53 -18.08 25.61
C GLY A 104 -22.15 -17.85 25.00
N ASP A 105 -22.10 -17.11 23.90
CA ASP A 105 -20.86 -16.68 23.27
C ASP A 105 -20.19 -15.62 24.17
N LEU A 106 -18.98 -15.92 24.67
CA LEU A 106 -18.13 -15.01 25.44
C LEU A 106 -17.48 -13.97 24.53
N ALA A 107 -16.96 -14.42 23.40
CA ALA A 107 -16.25 -13.59 22.44
C ALA A 107 -16.51 -14.12 21.02
N THR A 108 -16.78 -13.22 20.08
CA THR A 108 -16.92 -13.55 18.66
C THR A 108 -16.09 -12.64 17.79
N VAL A 109 -15.43 -13.21 16.78
CA VAL A 109 -14.69 -12.50 15.75
C VAL A 109 -15.02 -13.06 14.37
N ARG A 110 -14.94 -12.21 13.35
CA ARG A 110 -15.30 -12.55 11.97
C ARG A 110 -14.28 -12.01 10.98
N SER A 111 -14.01 -12.80 9.93
CA SER A 111 -13.39 -12.33 8.70
C SER A 111 -14.18 -12.81 7.48
N ARG A 112 -13.64 -12.56 6.29
CA ARG A 112 -14.11 -13.13 5.02
C ARG A 112 -14.08 -14.67 5.00
N ASP A 113 -13.15 -15.28 5.75
CA ASP A 113 -12.87 -16.71 5.70
C ASP A 113 -13.74 -17.51 6.69
N GLY A 114 -14.35 -16.84 7.68
CA GLY A 114 -15.24 -17.49 8.64
C GLY A 114 -15.49 -16.67 9.92
N LYS A 115 -16.22 -17.30 10.84
CA LYS A 115 -16.52 -16.76 12.18
C LYS A 115 -16.06 -17.73 13.26
N VAL A 116 -15.47 -17.19 14.32
CA VAL A 116 -15.18 -17.93 15.56
C VAL A 116 -15.97 -17.33 16.70
N ALA A 117 -16.53 -18.21 17.54
CA ALA A 117 -17.19 -17.88 18.78
C ALA A 117 -16.61 -18.75 19.90
N LEU A 118 -15.95 -18.13 20.87
CA LEU A 118 -15.61 -18.78 22.13
C LEU A 118 -16.80 -18.64 23.07
N GLN A 119 -17.22 -19.73 23.70
CA GLN A 119 -18.40 -19.77 24.54
C GLN A 119 -18.02 -19.95 26.00
N TYR A 120 -18.88 -19.45 26.89
CA TYR A 120 -18.80 -19.70 28.32
C TYR A 120 -20.07 -20.43 28.77
N PRO A 121 -19.97 -21.59 29.46
CA PRO A 121 -21.12 -22.41 29.82
C PRO A 121 -21.89 -21.90 31.06
N GLY A 122 -21.30 -20.98 31.84
CA GLY A 122 -21.90 -20.44 33.05
C GLY A 122 -22.55 -19.06 32.87
N ALA A 123 -22.98 -18.48 33.98
CA ALA A 123 -23.35 -17.07 34.03
C ALA A 123 -22.09 -16.19 33.93
N LEU A 124 -22.22 -15.07 33.22
CA LEU A 124 -21.21 -14.02 33.15
C LEU A 124 -21.69 -12.81 33.96
N PRO A 125 -20.92 -12.34 34.95
CA PRO A 125 -21.21 -11.10 35.66
C PRO A 125 -20.98 -9.89 34.74
N GLU A 126 -21.34 -8.71 35.24
CA GLU A 126 -21.05 -7.46 34.55
C GLU A 126 -19.52 -7.26 34.44
N PRO A 127 -18.96 -7.09 33.23
CA PRO A 127 -17.53 -6.92 33.06
C PRO A 127 -17.06 -5.53 33.50
N VAL A 128 -15.90 -5.49 34.16
CA VAL A 128 -15.14 -4.25 34.41
C VAL A 128 -14.22 -4.00 33.22
N LEU A 129 -14.39 -2.86 32.56
CA LEU A 129 -13.63 -2.50 31.36
C LEU A 129 -12.47 -1.56 31.71
N THR A 130 -11.25 -1.96 31.33
CA THR A 130 -10.03 -1.17 31.49
C THR A 130 -9.24 -1.19 30.18
N GLY A 131 -9.33 -0.10 29.40
CA GLY A 131 -8.68 -0.04 28.08
C GLY A 131 -9.20 -1.15 27.17
N GLU A 132 -8.30 -2.03 26.74
CA GLU A 132 -8.60 -3.18 25.85
C GLU A 132 -9.01 -4.46 26.61
N VAL A 133 -9.15 -4.42 27.93
CA VAL A 133 -9.44 -5.61 28.77
C VAL A 133 -10.83 -5.54 29.40
N ALA A 134 -11.61 -6.61 29.25
CA ALA A 134 -12.84 -6.87 29.99
C ALA A 134 -12.57 -7.91 31.08
N THR A 135 -12.78 -7.57 32.35
CA THR A 135 -12.66 -8.49 33.48
C THR A 135 -14.04 -8.88 34.00
N TYR A 136 -14.39 -10.16 33.91
CA TYR A 136 -15.60 -10.74 34.49
C TYR A 136 -15.23 -11.30 35.88
N PRO A 137 -15.62 -10.62 36.97
CA PRO A 137 -15.18 -11.00 38.31
C PRO A 137 -15.92 -12.22 38.83
N GLU A 138 -15.25 -13.10 39.58
CA GLU A 138 -15.91 -14.22 40.30
C GLU A 138 -16.76 -15.13 39.39
N VAL A 139 -16.32 -15.39 38.15
CA VAL A 139 -16.96 -16.39 37.27
C VAL A 139 -16.93 -17.79 37.89
N GLN A 140 -15.95 -18.03 38.76
CA GLN A 140 -15.98 -19.06 39.80
C GLN A 140 -15.45 -18.41 41.10
N PRO A 141 -15.74 -18.98 42.29
CA PRO A 141 -15.23 -18.44 43.55
C PRO A 141 -13.72 -18.23 43.53
N GLY A 142 -13.27 -16.99 43.69
CA GLY A 142 -11.87 -16.59 43.66
C GLY A 142 -11.20 -16.57 42.28
N VAL A 143 -11.97 -16.69 41.19
CA VAL A 143 -11.47 -16.73 39.81
C VAL A 143 -12.15 -15.67 38.97
N ASP A 144 -11.36 -14.80 38.36
CA ASP A 144 -11.84 -13.85 37.35
C ASP A 144 -11.55 -14.40 35.95
N LEU A 145 -12.41 -14.09 34.99
CA LEU A 145 -12.15 -14.32 33.56
C LEU A 145 -11.83 -12.97 32.92
N GLN A 146 -10.66 -12.86 32.31
CA GLN A 146 -10.27 -11.67 31.55
C GLN A 146 -10.30 -11.98 30.06
N VAL A 147 -10.82 -11.05 29.27
CA VAL A 147 -10.75 -11.08 27.82
C VAL A 147 -10.11 -9.79 27.34
N LYS A 148 -8.97 -9.90 26.66
CA LYS A 148 -8.20 -8.80 26.11
C LYS A 148 -8.41 -8.73 24.60
N ALA A 149 -8.80 -7.58 24.07
CA ALA A 149 -8.87 -7.37 22.63
C ALA A 149 -7.45 -7.28 22.03
N THR A 150 -7.24 -7.94 20.89
CA THR A 150 -6.02 -7.80 20.06
C THR A 150 -6.38 -7.23 18.69
N ARG A 151 -5.43 -7.04 17.77
CA ARG A 151 -5.76 -6.57 16.41
C ARG A 151 -6.45 -7.63 15.57
N THR A 152 -6.21 -8.89 15.90
CA THR A 152 -6.68 -10.04 15.15
C THR A 152 -7.89 -10.71 15.78
N GLY A 153 -8.04 -10.55 17.09
CA GLY A 153 -9.22 -11.00 17.80
C GLY A 153 -9.14 -10.69 19.28
N PHE A 154 -8.86 -11.71 20.09
CA PHE A 154 -8.82 -11.58 21.53
C PHE A 154 -7.93 -12.65 22.14
N GLU A 155 -7.47 -12.42 23.37
CA GLU A 155 -6.91 -13.41 24.26
C GLU A 155 -7.80 -13.52 25.51
N GLN A 156 -7.83 -14.69 26.14
CA GLN A 156 -8.58 -14.91 27.37
C GLN A 156 -7.75 -15.60 28.43
N PHE A 157 -7.93 -15.18 29.68
CA PHE A 157 -7.20 -15.68 30.84
C PHE A 157 -8.15 -15.95 31.98
N PHE A 158 -7.90 -17.01 32.76
CA PHE A 158 -8.48 -17.18 34.08
C PHE A 158 -7.48 -16.73 35.13
N VAL A 159 -7.85 -15.75 35.94
CA VAL A 159 -7.02 -15.18 37.01
C VAL A 159 -7.50 -15.73 38.33
N VAL A 160 -6.75 -16.70 38.87
CA VAL A 160 -7.01 -17.32 40.16
C VAL A 160 -6.38 -16.43 41.23
N LYS A 161 -7.21 -15.72 42.00
CA LYS A 161 -6.78 -14.65 42.93
C LYS A 161 -6.14 -15.15 44.22
N ARG A 162 -6.44 -16.39 44.59
CA ARG A 162 -5.99 -17.05 45.82
C ARG A 162 -6.05 -18.55 45.64
N ARG A 163 -5.41 -19.29 46.56
CA ARG A 163 -5.46 -20.75 46.55
C ARG A 163 -6.91 -21.25 46.49
N PRO A 164 -7.28 -22.06 45.48
CA PRO A 164 -8.63 -22.59 45.38
C PRO A 164 -8.87 -23.65 46.47
N ASP A 165 -10.09 -23.68 46.97
CA ASP A 165 -10.60 -24.66 47.96
C ASP A 165 -11.04 -25.98 47.33
N ARG A 166 -11.13 -26.01 45.99
CA ARG A 166 -11.52 -27.17 45.17
C ARG A 166 -10.69 -27.24 43.90
N ALA A 167 -10.70 -28.40 43.24
CA ALA A 167 -10.11 -28.53 41.91
C ALA A 167 -10.83 -27.61 40.91
N LEU A 168 -10.06 -26.92 40.07
CA LEU A 168 -10.58 -26.04 39.05
C LEU A 168 -10.67 -26.77 37.71
N THR A 169 -11.71 -26.46 36.94
CA THR A 169 -11.86 -26.91 35.56
C THR A 169 -12.56 -25.81 34.78
N PHE A 170 -12.06 -25.51 33.60
CA PHE A 170 -12.60 -24.49 32.72
C PHE A 170 -12.97 -25.12 31.37
N THR A 171 -14.26 -25.09 31.04
CA THR A 171 -14.77 -25.57 29.75
C THR A 171 -15.08 -24.38 28.86
N LEU A 172 -14.39 -24.29 27.73
CA LEU A 172 -14.54 -23.24 26.73
C LEU A 172 -14.89 -23.85 25.37
N PRO A 173 -16.18 -24.00 25.02
CA PRO A 173 -16.55 -24.43 23.68
C PRO A 173 -16.14 -23.41 22.63
N LEU A 174 -15.46 -23.85 21.59
CA LEU A 174 -15.06 -23.06 20.44
C LEU A 174 -15.88 -23.47 19.24
N ARG A 175 -16.75 -22.58 18.78
CA ARG A 175 -17.59 -22.77 17.60
C ARG A 175 -16.99 -22.02 16.42
N ALA A 176 -16.72 -22.75 15.35
CA ALA A 176 -16.15 -22.25 14.11
C ALA A 176 -17.15 -22.44 12.96
N THR A 177 -17.55 -21.34 12.31
CA THR A 177 -18.46 -21.35 11.15
C THR A 177 -17.66 -21.00 9.90
N GLY A 178 -17.72 -21.84 8.86
CA GLY A 178 -16.91 -21.71 7.64
C GLY A 178 -15.48 -22.26 7.77
N LEU A 179 -15.11 -22.78 8.94
CA LEU A 179 -13.77 -23.26 9.26
C LEU A 179 -13.84 -24.65 9.91
N THR A 180 -12.74 -25.39 9.81
CA THR A 180 -12.60 -26.74 10.37
C THR A 180 -11.52 -26.75 11.45
N PRO A 181 -11.89 -26.99 12.72
CA PRO A 181 -10.92 -27.26 13.77
C PRO A 181 -10.16 -28.56 13.50
N ARG A 182 -8.83 -28.56 13.60
CA ARG A 182 -7.96 -29.74 13.53
C ARG A 182 -7.06 -29.80 14.74
N THR A 183 -7.19 -30.85 15.54
CA THR A 183 -6.42 -31.00 16.78
C THR A 183 -5.30 -32.02 16.59
N ASP A 184 -4.08 -31.66 17.01
CA ASP A 184 -2.94 -32.58 17.02
C ASP A 184 -2.83 -33.37 18.34
N ALA A 185 -1.87 -34.29 18.42
CA ALA A 185 -1.65 -35.13 19.59
C ALA A 185 -1.18 -34.36 20.84
N ASP A 186 -0.65 -33.15 20.67
CA ASP A 186 -0.21 -32.27 21.75
C ASP A 186 -1.36 -31.39 22.28
N GLY A 187 -2.56 -31.55 21.74
CA GLY A 187 -3.75 -30.78 22.11
C GLY A 187 -3.82 -29.39 21.48
N ASN A 188 -2.94 -29.07 20.51
CA ASN A 188 -3.06 -27.82 19.76
C ASN A 188 -4.19 -27.95 18.75
N THR A 189 -5.06 -26.95 18.66
CA THR A 189 -6.16 -26.95 17.69
C THR A 189 -5.96 -25.85 16.66
N GLN A 190 -5.78 -26.21 15.40
CA GLN A 190 -5.73 -25.26 14.28
C GLN A 190 -7.13 -25.01 13.72
N LEU A 191 -7.39 -23.79 13.26
CA LEU A 191 -8.60 -23.40 12.56
C LEU A 191 -8.27 -23.28 11.07
N VAL A 192 -8.89 -24.12 10.24
CA VAL A 192 -8.52 -24.29 8.84
C VAL A 192 -9.65 -23.90 7.91
N THR A 193 -9.35 -23.14 6.86
CA THR A 193 -10.30 -22.78 5.80
C THR A 193 -10.66 -23.98 4.92
N ALA A 194 -11.68 -23.83 4.08
CA ALA A 194 -12.02 -24.84 3.06
C ALA A 194 -10.87 -25.11 2.08
N SER A 195 -10.01 -24.11 1.80
CA SER A 195 -8.82 -24.25 0.94
C SER A 195 -7.62 -24.91 1.64
N GLY A 196 -7.72 -25.21 2.93
CA GLY A 196 -6.65 -25.84 3.71
C GLY A 196 -5.68 -24.85 4.39
N ALA A 197 -5.93 -23.54 4.31
CA ALA A 197 -5.10 -22.54 4.98
C ALA A 197 -5.40 -22.49 6.49
N VAL A 198 -4.36 -22.49 7.33
CA VAL A 198 -4.50 -22.28 8.77
C VAL A 198 -4.66 -20.79 9.02
N VAL A 199 -5.78 -20.39 9.62
CA VAL A 199 -6.07 -18.99 9.94
C VAL A 199 -5.93 -18.71 11.44
N GLY A 200 -6.08 -19.70 12.32
CA GLY A 200 -5.91 -19.52 13.75
C GLY A 200 -5.41 -20.78 14.43
N SER A 201 -4.98 -20.64 15.69
CA SER A 201 -4.51 -21.74 16.52
C SER A 201 -4.96 -21.55 17.98
N VAL A 202 -5.14 -22.68 18.65
CA VAL A 202 -5.40 -22.76 20.09
C VAL A 202 -4.30 -23.64 20.67
N PRO A 203 -3.16 -23.06 21.07
CA PRO A 203 -2.03 -23.82 21.62
C PRO A 203 -2.39 -24.55 22.91
N ALA A 204 -1.54 -25.47 23.36
CA ALA A 204 -1.65 -26.09 24.67
C ALA A 204 -1.81 -25.04 25.78
N ALA A 205 -2.65 -25.32 26.77
CA ALA A 205 -2.88 -24.40 27.88
C ALA A 205 -1.65 -24.34 28.79
N GLU A 206 -1.38 -23.17 29.35
CA GLU A 206 -0.29 -22.95 30.30
C GLU A 206 -0.82 -22.21 31.54
N MET A 207 -0.09 -22.30 32.65
CA MET A 207 -0.36 -21.48 33.83
C MET A 207 0.93 -21.02 34.50
N TRP A 208 0.86 -19.85 35.12
CA TRP A 208 1.99 -19.26 35.83
C TRP A 208 1.54 -18.38 36.99
N ASP A 209 2.41 -18.26 37.99
CA ASP A 209 2.21 -17.40 39.16
C ASP A 209 2.69 -15.96 38.90
N SER A 210 2.46 -15.07 39.85
CA SER A 210 2.72 -13.63 39.66
C SER A 210 4.20 -13.23 39.68
N ARG A 211 5.15 -14.17 39.89
CA ARG A 211 6.57 -13.86 39.97
C ARG A 211 7.21 -13.85 38.59
N VAL A 212 8.11 -12.88 38.38
CA VAL A 212 8.86 -12.71 37.14
C VAL A 212 10.35 -12.89 37.40
N ASP A 213 11.02 -13.69 36.58
CA ASP A 213 12.49 -13.78 36.59
C ASP A 213 13.03 -12.52 35.91
N GLN A 214 13.81 -11.73 36.64
CA GLN A 214 14.30 -10.42 36.18
C GLN A 214 15.26 -10.49 34.98
N ARG A 215 15.85 -11.66 34.70
CA ARG A 215 16.82 -11.84 33.61
C ARG A 215 16.11 -12.07 32.28
N SER A 216 15.12 -12.96 32.30
CA SER A 216 14.31 -13.34 31.15
C SER A 216 13.12 -12.38 30.95
N GLY A 217 12.60 -11.78 32.02
CA GLY A 217 11.30 -11.14 32.03
C GLY A 217 10.14 -12.13 31.86
N ASP A 218 10.37 -13.43 32.06
CA ASP A 218 9.35 -14.48 31.98
C ASP A 218 8.80 -14.84 33.36
N PRO A 219 7.59 -15.40 33.45
CA PRO A 219 7.08 -15.94 34.70
C PRO A 219 7.96 -17.08 35.24
N VAL A 220 8.33 -17.04 36.53
CA VAL A 220 9.32 -17.97 37.14
C VAL A 220 8.85 -19.42 37.13
N ALA A 221 7.54 -19.64 37.16
CA ALA A 221 6.99 -20.96 37.36
C ALA A 221 5.86 -21.29 36.38
N LYS A 222 6.13 -21.04 35.10
CA LYS A 222 5.23 -21.37 34.00
C LYS A 222 5.23 -22.87 33.73
N VAL A 223 4.06 -23.50 33.70
CA VAL A 223 3.90 -24.94 33.43
C VAL A 223 2.77 -25.19 32.45
N LYS A 224 2.82 -26.32 31.72
CA LYS A 224 1.71 -26.78 30.89
C LYS A 224 0.54 -27.21 31.77
N VAL A 225 -0.67 -26.96 31.27
CA VAL A 225 -1.94 -27.35 31.88
C VAL A 225 -2.57 -28.43 31.02
N GLY A 226 -3.16 -29.44 31.66
CA GLY A 226 -3.91 -30.48 30.95
C GLY A 226 -5.06 -29.86 30.18
N LYS A 227 -5.06 -30.02 28.85
CA LYS A 227 -6.15 -29.58 27.98
C LYS A 227 -6.70 -30.78 27.21
N ALA A 228 -7.95 -31.13 27.45
CA ALA A 228 -8.67 -32.12 26.66
C ALA A 228 -9.51 -31.41 25.59
N VAL A 229 -9.44 -31.90 24.36
CA VAL A 229 -10.28 -31.41 23.26
C VAL A 229 -11.33 -32.45 22.95
N THR A 230 -12.60 -32.10 23.13
CA THR A 230 -13.73 -32.99 22.86
C THR A 230 -14.51 -32.53 21.64
N ALA A 231 -14.76 -33.44 20.70
CA ALA A 231 -15.69 -33.16 19.62
C ALA A 231 -17.10 -33.04 20.22
N LYS A 232 -17.80 -31.92 19.95
CA LYS A 232 -19.20 -31.76 20.35
C LYS A 232 -20.10 -32.02 19.14
N GLU A 233 -20.47 -30.95 18.45
CA GLU A 233 -21.31 -30.97 17.25
C GLU A 233 -20.50 -30.45 16.05
N ARG A 234 -21.00 -30.61 14.82
CA ARG A 234 -20.26 -30.21 13.61
C ARG A 234 -19.83 -28.74 13.68
N GLY A 235 -18.51 -28.49 13.63
CA GLY A 235 -17.93 -27.15 13.72
C GLY A 235 -17.73 -26.62 15.15
N THR A 236 -17.97 -27.40 16.20
CA THR A 236 -17.72 -27.01 17.59
C THR A 236 -16.84 -28.02 18.32
N VAL A 237 -15.77 -27.52 18.95
CA VAL A 237 -14.89 -28.31 19.83
C VAL A 237 -14.97 -27.79 21.26
N GLY A 238 -15.04 -28.68 22.24
CA GLY A 238 -14.91 -28.33 23.65
C GLY A 238 -13.43 -28.24 24.04
N LEU A 239 -13.01 -27.15 24.66
CA LEU A 239 -11.68 -27.00 25.25
C LEU A 239 -11.82 -27.11 26.77
N ASP A 240 -11.49 -28.28 27.33
CA ASP A 240 -11.55 -28.54 28.77
C ASP A 240 -10.15 -28.41 29.36
N VAL A 241 -9.97 -27.40 30.22
CA VAL A 241 -8.68 -27.01 30.79
C VAL A 241 -8.71 -27.32 32.28
N THR A 242 -7.79 -28.18 32.72
CA THR A 242 -7.72 -28.68 34.08
C THR A 242 -6.37 -28.33 34.70
N PRO A 243 -6.27 -27.19 35.39
CA PRO A 243 -5.05 -26.81 36.12
C PRO A 243 -4.70 -27.85 37.19
N ASP A 244 -3.41 -28.11 37.37
CA ASP A 244 -2.91 -29.06 38.37
C ASP A 244 -3.14 -28.52 39.79
N ALA A 245 -3.89 -29.26 40.61
CA ALA A 245 -4.13 -28.93 42.00
C ALA A 245 -2.83 -28.88 42.83
N GLY A 246 -1.83 -29.71 42.49
CA GLY A 246 -0.51 -29.72 43.11
C GLY A 246 0.23 -28.41 42.92
N TYR A 247 0.08 -27.77 41.75
CA TYR A 247 0.65 -26.46 41.47
C TYR A 247 0.15 -25.40 42.45
N PHE A 248 -1.17 -25.33 42.69
CA PHE A 248 -1.74 -24.36 43.63
C PHE A 248 -1.44 -24.66 45.10
N ALA A 249 -1.19 -25.93 45.44
CA ALA A 249 -0.89 -26.37 46.79
C ALA A 249 0.54 -26.07 47.23
N ASP A 250 1.43 -25.78 46.29
CA ASP A 250 2.83 -25.45 46.53
C ASP A 250 2.95 -24.13 47.34
N PRO A 251 3.60 -24.14 48.53
CA PRO A 251 3.74 -22.95 49.36
C PRO A 251 4.60 -21.85 48.73
N ALA A 252 5.38 -22.15 47.69
CA ALA A 252 6.19 -21.16 46.98
C ALA A 252 5.39 -20.29 46.00
N ARG A 253 4.09 -20.56 45.78
CA ARG A 253 3.27 -19.82 44.81
C ARG A 253 2.93 -18.42 45.27
N SER A 254 2.98 -17.47 44.34
CA SER A 254 2.48 -16.12 44.53
C SER A 254 1.22 -15.90 43.70
N TYR A 255 0.16 -15.44 44.34
CA TYR A 255 -1.11 -15.15 43.66
C TYR A 255 -1.15 -13.68 43.22
N PRO A 256 -1.85 -13.35 42.12
CA PRO A 256 -2.70 -14.23 41.33
C PRO A 256 -1.92 -15.23 40.45
N VAL A 257 -2.53 -16.39 40.18
CA VAL A 257 -2.07 -17.36 39.17
C VAL A 257 -2.93 -17.18 37.92
N THR A 258 -2.27 -17.02 36.77
CA THR A 258 -2.93 -16.94 35.47
C THR A 258 -2.96 -18.32 34.82
N VAL A 259 -4.14 -18.74 34.35
CA VAL A 259 -4.33 -19.92 33.50
C VAL A 259 -4.72 -19.43 32.11
N ASP A 260 -3.93 -19.77 31.12
CA ASP A 260 -4.03 -19.32 29.74
C ASP A 260 -4.25 -20.52 28.82
N PRO A 261 -5.49 -20.78 28.38
CA PRO A 261 -5.74 -21.78 27.37
C PRO A 261 -5.55 -21.30 25.93
N GLY A 262 -5.12 -20.05 25.72
CA GLY A 262 -4.72 -19.41 24.47
C GLY A 262 -5.64 -19.69 23.28
N VAL A 263 -6.51 -18.74 22.89
CA VAL A 263 -7.24 -18.84 21.62
C VAL A 263 -6.78 -17.71 20.71
N SER A 264 -6.20 -18.07 19.57
CA SER A 264 -5.58 -17.10 18.67
C SER A 264 -6.20 -17.22 17.29
N VAL A 265 -6.73 -16.11 16.80
CA VAL A 265 -7.65 -16.09 15.68
C VAL A 265 -7.18 -15.02 14.71
N TRP A 266 -6.58 -15.45 13.59
CA TRP A 266 -6.23 -14.72 12.37
C TRP A 266 -4.89 -14.00 12.49
N THR A 267 -3.80 -14.76 12.41
CA THR A 267 -2.46 -14.22 12.63
C THR A 267 -2.03 -13.28 11.51
N ASN A 268 -1.59 -12.07 11.87
CA ASN A 268 -0.66 -11.33 11.02
C ASN A 268 0.73 -11.90 11.30
N PHE A 269 1.53 -12.16 10.27
CA PHE A 269 2.61 -13.11 10.47
C PHE A 269 3.89 -12.45 10.99
N ASP A 270 3.92 -12.26 12.31
CA ASP A 270 5.13 -12.34 13.10
C ASP A 270 5.06 -13.51 14.10
N THR A 271 6.22 -14.03 14.49
CA THR A 271 6.31 -15.15 15.45
C THR A 271 7.71 -15.21 16.02
N PHE A 272 7.92 -16.01 17.07
CA PHE A 272 9.26 -16.38 17.50
C PHE A 272 9.38 -17.88 17.73
N THR A 273 10.61 -18.39 17.64
CA THR A 273 10.95 -19.74 18.07
C THR A 273 11.89 -19.64 19.25
N GLN A 274 11.80 -20.59 20.18
CA GLN A 274 12.68 -20.65 21.33
C GLN A 274 13.00 -22.09 21.73
N SER A 275 14.27 -22.38 22.06
CA SER A 275 14.80 -23.74 22.17
C SER A 275 14.25 -24.59 23.31
N ASN A 276 13.64 -23.98 24.34
CA ASN A 276 12.99 -24.69 25.44
C ASN A 276 11.45 -24.79 25.30
N ILE A 277 10.88 -24.22 24.22
CA ILE A 277 9.45 -24.32 23.87
C ILE A 277 9.30 -24.84 22.43
N VAL A 278 9.86 -26.01 22.19
CA VAL A 278 10.13 -26.54 20.84
C VAL A 278 8.89 -26.86 20.00
N SER A 279 7.73 -27.11 20.60
CA SER A 279 6.50 -27.52 19.90
C SER A 279 5.38 -26.49 19.90
N ALA A 280 5.51 -25.39 20.65
CA ALA A 280 4.46 -24.38 20.80
C ALA A 280 4.46 -23.36 19.66
N ASP A 281 3.26 -23.01 19.16
CA ASP A 281 3.05 -21.85 18.28
C ASP A 281 3.18 -20.56 19.08
N GLN A 282 3.87 -19.57 18.52
CA GLN A 282 4.06 -18.25 19.14
C GLN A 282 3.58 -17.12 18.23
N SER A 283 2.90 -17.42 17.12
CA SER A 283 2.41 -16.41 16.15
C SER A 283 1.29 -15.51 16.69
N ALA A 284 0.86 -15.72 17.92
CA ALA A 284 -0.10 -14.89 18.62
C ALA A 284 0.48 -14.20 19.86
N ALA A 285 1.74 -14.49 20.20
CA ALA A 285 2.37 -13.88 21.36
C ALA A 285 2.40 -12.35 21.18
N THR A 286 2.15 -11.60 22.24
CA THR A 286 2.22 -10.13 22.23
C THR A 286 3.65 -9.58 22.15
N GLU A 287 4.65 -10.46 22.09
CA GLU A 287 6.06 -10.11 22.04
C GLU A 287 6.85 -11.00 21.08
N LEU A 288 7.95 -10.43 20.58
CA LEU A 288 9.00 -11.06 19.81
C LEU A 288 10.25 -11.16 20.68
N ARG A 289 11.08 -12.18 20.48
CA ARG A 289 12.25 -12.49 21.30
C ARG A 289 13.50 -12.79 20.47
N ILE A 290 14.64 -12.31 20.94
CA ILE A 290 15.94 -12.65 20.37
C ILE A 290 17.00 -12.91 21.46
N GLY A 291 17.96 -13.79 21.15
CA GLY A 291 19.14 -14.03 21.98
C GLY A 291 18.92 -15.10 23.05
N THR A 292 19.62 -14.97 24.17
CA THR A 292 19.57 -15.89 25.31
C THR A 292 19.59 -15.10 26.62
N TYR A 293 18.99 -15.61 27.69
CA TYR A 293 19.09 -15.04 29.05
C TYR A 293 19.91 -15.92 30.00
N ASP A 294 20.35 -17.11 29.57
CA ASP A 294 20.92 -18.17 30.40
C ASP A 294 22.20 -18.78 29.80
N GLY A 295 23.05 -17.95 29.21
CA GLY A 295 24.35 -18.37 28.67
C GLY A 295 24.26 -19.29 27.45
N GLY A 296 23.13 -19.26 26.74
CA GLY A 296 22.90 -20.01 25.51
C GLY A 296 22.18 -21.34 25.68
N ALA A 297 21.72 -21.69 26.87
CA ALA A 297 20.88 -22.88 27.08
C ALA A 297 19.49 -22.70 26.42
N THR A 298 18.92 -21.50 26.57
CA THR A 298 17.71 -21.04 25.91
C THR A 298 18.06 -20.01 24.85
N LYS A 299 17.64 -20.26 23.60
CA LYS A 299 17.87 -19.36 22.47
C LYS A 299 16.54 -19.00 21.85
N ALA A 300 16.33 -17.73 21.51
CA ALA A 300 15.15 -17.24 20.82
C ALA A 300 15.48 -16.47 19.54
N ARG A 301 14.57 -16.57 18.57
CA ARG A 301 14.67 -15.96 17.24
C ARG A 301 13.29 -15.53 16.76
N SER A 302 13.17 -14.34 16.18
CA SER A 302 11.88 -13.80 15.74
C SER A 302 11.81 -13.66 14.23
N TYR A 303 10.61 -13.79 13.69
CA TYR A 303 10.34 -13.69 12.26
C TYR A 303 9.21 -12.70 12.02
N LEU A 304 9.31 -11.88 10.98
CA LEU A 304 8.28 -10.89 10.62
C LEU A 304 8.04 -10.87 9.11
N HIS A 305 6.77 -10.63 8.75
CA HIS A 305 6.35 -10.37 7.37
C HIS A 305 5.93 -8.91 7.17
N PHE A 306 6.21 -8.39 5.98
CA PHE A 306 5.66 -7.12 5.50
C PHE A 306 5.18 -7.27 4.05
N ASP A 307 4.06 -6.65 3.72
CA ASP A 307 3.65 -6.46 2.33
C ASP A 307 4.55 -5.41 1.68
N VAL A 308 5.39 -5.86 0.76
CA VAL A 308 6.36 -5.03 0.05
C VAL A 308 6.05 -4.95 -1.44
N SER A 309 4.88 -5.46 -1.85
CA SER A 309 4.45 -5.51 -3.26
C SER A 309 4.48 -4.15 -3.95
N ARG A 310 4.17 -3.08 -3.21
CA ARG A 310 4.16 -1.70 -3.72
C ARG A 310 5.55 -1.16 -4.11
N PHE A 311 6.61 -1.77 -3.58
CA PHE A 311 7.98 -1.34 -3.84
C PHE A 311 8.63 -2.13 -4.98
N ARG A 312 7.90 -3.02 -5.66
CA ARG A 312 8.40 -3.68 -6.87
C ARG A 312 8.90 -2.63 -7.85
N GLY A 313 10.10 -2.82 -8.39
CA GLY A 313 10.72 -1.91 -9.36
C GLY A 313 11.23 -0.59 -8.79
N ALA A 314 10.59 -0.08 -7.73
CA ALA A 314 10.89 1.23 -7.16
C ALA A 314 12.36 1.43 -6.79
N GLU A 315 12.84 2.67 -6.99
CA GLU A 315 14.12 3.13 -6.47
C GLU A 315 13.99 3.43 -4.97
N ILE A 316 14.66 2.63 -4.15
CA ILE A 316 14.64 2.79 -2.69
C ILE A 316 15.69 3.80 -2.24
N GLU A 317 15.24 4.95 -1.74
CA GLU A 317 16.14 5.99 -1.20
C GLU A 317 16.54 5.69 0.25
N SER A 318 15.58 5.24 1.06
CA SER A 318 15.83 4.81 2.43
C SER A 318 14.77 3.84 2.91
N ALA A 319 15.14 2.95 3.83
CA ALA A 319 14.17 2.14 4.55
C ALA A 319 14.64 1.88 5.98
N THR A 320 13.71 1.88 6.93
CA THR A 320 13.97 1.67 8.35
C THR A 320 12.98 0.66 8.94
N LEU A 321 13.49 -0.38 9.61
CA LEU A 321 12.69 -1.24 10.48
C LEU A 321 12.56 -0.59 11.86
N SER A 322 11.33 -0.51 12.36
CA SER A 322 11.00 0.02 13.69
C SER A 322 10.37 -1.05 14.56
N LEU A 323 11.00 -1.32 15.71
CA LEU A 323 10.56 -2.30 16.71
C LEU A 323 10.45 -1.63 18.08
N TRP A 324 9.36 -1.85 18.80
CA TRP A 324 9.21 -1.33 20.15
C TRP A 324 9.88 -2.26 21.16
N GLY A 325 10.99 -1.84 21.80
CA GLY A 325 11.73 -2.68 22.75
C GLY A 325 11.12 -2.64 24.15
N ASN A 326 10.48 -3.74 24.55
CA ASN A 326 9.82 -3.88 25.85
C ASN A 326 10.77 -4.25 26.98
N HIS A 327 11.78 -5.08 26.69
CA HIS A 327 12.69 -5.63 27.68
C HIS A 327 14.08 -5.91 27.09
N SER A 328 15.12 -5.72 27.89
CA SER A 328 16.45 -6.25 27.62
C SER A 328 17.15 -6.69 28.90
N TYR A 329 18.03 -7.70 28.82
CA TYR A 329 18.79 -8.19 29.99
C TYR A 329 19.70 -7.12 30.60
N SER A 330 20.16 -6.19 29.78
CA SER A 330 20.95 -5.03 30.18
C SER A 330 20.69 -3.87 29.22
N CYS A 331 21.12 -2.66 29.57
CA CYS A 331 21.18 -1.55 28.61
C CYS A 331 22.48 -1.54 27.79
N SER A 332 23.43 -2.45 28.07
CA SER A 332 24.68 -2.51 27.32
C SER A 332 24.40 -3.02 25.90
N SER A 333 24.93 -2.30 24.93
CA SER A 333 24.80 -2.65 23.52
C SER A 333 25.32 -4.07 23.25
N ARG A 334 24.52 -4.87 22.55
CA ARG A 334 24.87 -6.19 22.01
C ARG A 334 24.24 -6.33 20.64
N ASN A 335 25.07 -6.70 19.68
CA ASN A 335 24.66 -6.82 18.29
C ASN A 335 23.58 -7.90 18.12
N TRP A 336 22.63 -7.57 17.29
CA TRP A 336 21.68 -8.49 16.71
C TRP A 336 21.52 -8.17 15.22
N GLU A 337 21.07 -9.18 14.48
CA GLU A 337 21.17 -9.25 13.04
C GLU A 337 19.77 -9.32 12.42
N ILE A 338 19.64 -8.75 11.22
CA ILE A 338 18.46 -8.85 10.37
C ILE A 338 18.86 -9.63 9.12
N TRP A 339 18.18 -10.74 8.89
CA TRP A 339 18.39 -11.63 7.74
C TRP A 339 17.11 -11.73 6.92
N ASP A 340 17.20 -11.95 5.61
CA ASP A 340 16.06 -12.45 4.84
C ASP A 340 15.93 -13.98 5.00
N THR A 341 14.70 -14.48 4.83
CA THR A 341 14.35 -15.89 5.02
C THR A 341 13.22 -16.32 4.08
N ALA A 342 12.99 -17.63 3.98
CA ALA A 342 11.73 -18.13 3.42
C ALA A 342 10.52 -17.66 4.26
N LEU A 343 9.33 -17.64 3.66
CA LEU A 343 8.09 -17.35 4.38
C LEU A 343 7.90 -18.33 5.55
N VAL A 344 7.40 -17.80 6.66
CA VAL A 344 7.09 -18.53 7.90
C VAL A 344 5.59 -18.60 8.10
N GLY A 345 5.14 -19.56 8.90
CA GLY A 345 3.72 -19.83 9.13
C GLY A 345 3.50 -20.40 10.53
N THR A 346 2.26 -20.70 10.90
CA THR A 346 1.90 -21.24 12.24
C THR A 346 2.56 -22.58 12.57
N GLY A 347 3.26 -23.22 11.64
CA GLY A 347 4.11 -24.39 11.83
C GLY A 347 5.61 -24.10 12.07
N THR A 348 6.01 -22.83 12.12
CA THR A 348 7.38 -22.42 12.42
C THR A 348 7.70 -22.72 13.88
N ARG A 349 8.65 -23.61 14.10
CA ARG A 349 9.05 -24.14 15.42
C ARG A 349 10.56 -24.20 15.52
N TRP A 350 11.10 -24.35 16.73
CA TRP A 350 12.54 -24.43 16.92
C TRP A 350 13.20 -25.49 16.01
N ALA A 351 12.58 -26.66 15.89
CA ALA A 351 13.07 -27.76 15.04
C ALA A 351 12.73 -27.61 13.54
N ASN A 352 11.83 -26.70 13.18
CA ASN A 352 11.30 -26.51 11.82
C ASN A 352 11.32 -25.02 11.42
N GLN A 353 12.41 -24.34 11.76
CA GLN A 353 12.60 -22.93 11.43
C GLN A 353 13.36 -22.80 10.11
N PRO A 354 13.02 -21.83 9.24
CA PRO A 354 13.79 -21.60 8.02
C PRO A 354 15.19 -21.13 8.37
N GLN A 355 16.15 -21.50 7.53
CA GLN A 355 17.52 -21.03 7.67
C GLN A 355 17.63 -19.56 7.22
N PRO A 356 18.49 -18.76 7.88
CA PRO A 356 18.86 -17.44 7.38
C PRO A 356 19.46 -17.55 5.97
N LEU A 357 19.14 -16.59 5.10
CA LEU A 357 19.76 -16.46 3.78
C LEU A 357 20.90 -15.44 3.82
N THR A 358 20.60 -14.17 3.53
CA THR A 358 21.57 -13.07 3.50
C THR A 358 21.39 -12.19 4.74
N ARG A 359 22.50 -11.77 5.35
CA ARG A 359 22.47 -10.79 6.44
C ARG A 359 22.48 -9.39 5.86
N TRP A 360 21.44 -8.62 6.15
CA TRP A 360 21.26 -7.28 5.59
C TRP A 360 21.63 -6.16 6.53
N ALA A 361 21.50 -6.38 7.84
CA ALA A 361 21.85 -5.38 8.84
C ALA A 361 22.32 -6.03 10.14
N THR A 362 23.13 -5.27 10.88
CA THR A 362 23.51 -5.55 12.26
C THR A 362 23.32 -4.27 13.07
N THR A 363 22.80 -4.38 14.28
CA THR A 363 22.60 -3.24 15.18
C THR A 363 22.76 -3.65 16.64
N GLY A 364 23.30 -2.76 17.46
CA GLY A 364 23.43 -2.95 18.90
C GLY A 364 22.32 -2.28 19.73
N ALA A 365 21.35 -1.64 19.05
CA ALA A 365 20.32 -0.84 19.69
C ALA A 365 19.54 -1.66 20.73
N THR A 366 19.37 -1.06 21.92
CA THR A 366 18.88 -1.73 23.12
C THR A 366 18.00 -0.79 23.93
N ARG A 367 16.84 -1.27 24.38
CA ARG A 367 15.82 -0.54 25.16
C ARG A 367 15.11 -1.50 26.12
N GLY A 368 14.48 -0.98 27.17
CA GLY A 368 13.62 -1.75 28.07
C GLY A 368 14.31 -2.41 29.26
N TYR A 369 15.47 -1.95 29.72
CA TYR A 369 16.15 -2.53 30.89
C TYR A 369 15.74 -1.89 32.23
N SER A 370 15.63 -0.56 32.28
CA SER A 370 15.41 0.17 33.54
C SER A 370 14.83 1.55 33.28
N ALA A 371 14.54 2.32 34.33
CA ALA A 371 14.09 3.71 34.19
C ALA A 371 15.09 4.60 33.42
N ALA A 372 16.41 4.32 33.53
CA ALA A 372 17.46 5.02 32.77
C ALA A 372 17.60 4.50 31.33
N CYS A 373 16.99 3.34 31.03
CA CYS A 373 16.98 2.70 29.72
C CYS A 373 15.56 2.23 29.40
N PRO A 374 14.61 3.17 29.26
CA PRO A 374 13.20 2.85 29.18
C PRO A 374 12.87 2.09 27.89
N ALA A 375 11.68 1.48 27.86
CA ALA A 375 11.11 0.96 26.64
C ALA A 375 10.91 2.08 25.62
N ASP A 376 11.33 1.86 24.38
CA ASP A 376 11.24 2.83 23.29
C ASP A 376 11.39 2.14 21.92
N TRP A 377 11.13 2.88 20.85
CA TRP A 377 11.37 2.45 19.48
C TRP A 377 12.86 2.28 19.20
N VAL A 378 13.22 1.10 18.70
CA VAL A 378 14.49 0.79 18.08
C VAL A 378 14.33 0.87 16.57
N ARG A 379 15.17 1.67 15.92
CA ARG A 379 15.14 1.91 14.47
C ARG A 379 16.44 1.43 13.83
N THR A 380 16.33 0.63 12.78
CA THR A 380 17.48 0.03 12.09
C THR A 380 17.33 0.20 10.57
N PRO A 381 18.32 0.79 9.88
CA PRO A 381 18.29 0.90 8.44
C PRO A 381 18.28 -0.47 7.76
N ILE A 382 17.39 -0.64 6.78
CA ILE A 382 17.23 -1.85 5.98
C ILE A 382 17.08 -1.53 4.48
N GLY A 383 17.55 -0.36 4.04
CA GLY A 383 17.44 0.13 2.65
C GLY A 383 17.88 -0.92 1.61
N ASN A 384 19.04 -1.55 1.82
CA ASN A 384 19.56 -2.57 0.91
C ASN A 384 18.67 -3.83 0.82
N LEU A 385 18.05 -4.24 1.93
CA LEU A 385 17.11 -5.37 1.94
C LEU A 385 15.86 -5.04 1.12
N ILE A 386 15.27 -3.87 1.36
CA ILE A 386 14.08 -3.44 0.62
C ILE A 386 14.41 -3.23 -0.86
N GLY A 387 15.59 -2.68 -1.19
CA GLY A 387 16.06 -2.55 -2.57
C GLY A 387 16.23 -3.90 -3.28
N ALA A 388 16.75 -4.92 -2.58
CA ALA A 388 16.85 -6.26 -3.14
C ALA A 388 15.48 -6.89 -3.38
N TRP A 389 14.53 -6.72 -2.46
CA TRP A 389 13.14 -7.18 -2.63
C TRP A 389 12.42 -6.44 -3.76
N ALA A 390 12.62 -5.12 -3.87
CA ALA A 390 12.10 -4.27 -4.93
C ALA A 390 12.54 -4.77 -6.31
N GLY A 391 13.86 -4.94 -6.51
CA GLY A 391 14.43 -5.41 -7.78
C GLY A 391 14.06 -6.86 -8.14
N ALA A 392 13.82 -7.72 -7.15
CA ALA A 392 13.35 -9.09 -7.35
C ALA A 392 11.82 -9.21 -7.48
N GLY A 393 11.07 -8.11 -7.33
CA GLY A 393 9.61 -8.08 -7.40
C GLY A 393 8.89 -8.88 -6.31
N VAL A 394 9.52 -9.04 -5.14
CA VAL A 394 8.97 -9.72 -3.97
C VAL A 394 7.68 -9.01 -3.52
N THR A 395 6.64 -9.78 -3.19
CA THR A 395 5.35 -9.24 -2.73
C THR A 395 5.22 -9.28 -1.21
N THR A 396 5.78 -10.30 -0.57
CA THR A 396 5.81 -10.45 0.89
C THR A 396 7.24 -10.68 1.34
N GLY A 397 7.80 -9.68 2.01
CA GLY A 397 9.15 -9.76 2.57
C GLY A 397 9.13 -10.52 3.89
N SER A 398 10.05 -11.47 4.06
CA SER A 398 10.18 -12.29 5.29
C SER A 398 11.56 -12.11 5.88
N MET A 399 11.62 -11.68 7.14
CA MET A 399 12.88 -11.44 7.85
C MET A 399 13.01 -12.27 9.13
N LEU A 400 14.25 -12.62 9.47
CA LEU A 400 14.66 -13.20 10.76
C LEU A 400 15.46 -12.17 11.55
N LEU A 401 15.10 -12.04 12.82
CA LEU A 401 15.85 -11.34 13.85
C LEU A 401 16.51 -12.36 14.78
N LYS A 402 17.82 -12.24 15.00
CA LYS A 402 18.56 -13.06 15.97
C LYS A 402 19.71 -12.30 16.60
N ALA A 403 20.11 -12.68 17.82
CA ALA A 403 21.34 -12.14 18.38
C ALA A 403 22.56 -12.59 17.56
N GLU A 404 23.58 -11.73 17.46
CA GLU A 404 24.86 -12.10 16.84
C GLU A 404 25.54 -13.21 17.65
N ASN A 405 25.52 -13.08 18.98
CA ASN A 405 26.01 -14.09 19.91
C ASN A 405 24.85 -14.65 20.76
N GLU A 406 24.33 -15.81 20.39
CA GLU A 406 23.27 -16.52 21.12
C GLU A 406 23.78 -17.31 22.35
N ALA A 407 25.01 -17.05 22.81
CA ALA A 407 25.55 -17.54 24.08
C ALA A 407 25.77 -16.43 25.12
N ASP A 408 25.59 -15.16 24.76
CA ASP A 408 25.73 -14.02 25.68
C ASP A 408 24.36 -13.58 26.21
N SER A 409 24.14 -13.73 27.52
CA SER A 409 22.91 -13.31 28.19
C SER A 409 22.57 -11.82 28.00
N PHE A 410 23.59 -10.96 27.84
CA PHE A 410 23.39 -9.53 27.62
C PHE A 410 22.74 -9.23 26.25
N GLY A 411 22.69 -10.22 25.36
CA GLY A 411 22.03 -10.18 24.06
C GLY A 411 20.52 -10.39 24.11
N TRP A 412 19.92 -10.82 25.23
CA TRP A 412 18.47 -11.01 25.34
C TRP A 412 17.70 -9.70 25.12
N LYS A 413 16.76 -9.70 24.18
CA LYS A 413 15.83 -8.58 23.95
C LYS A 413 14.44 -9.10 23.62
N LYS A 414 13.43 -8.34 24.03
CA LYS A 414 12.03 -8.56 23.68
C LYS A 414 11.43 -7.31 23.05
N PHE A 415 10.67 -7.50 21.98
CA PHE A 415 9.97 -6.44 21.26
C PHE A 415 8.46 -6.67 21.29
N SER A 416 7.65 -5.64 21.09
CA SER A 416 6.22 -5.82 20.83
C SER A 416 6.03 -6.50 19.48
N SER A 417 5.13 -7.49 19.41
CA SER A 417 4.64 -8.06 18.15
C SER A 417 3.49 -7.21 17.58
N SER A 418 2.92 -7.63 16.45
CA SER A 418 1.69 -7.10 15.87
C SER A 418 0.47 -7.32 16.78
N GLU A 419 0.46 -8.38 17.57
CA GLU A 419 -0.58 -8.60 18.60
C GLU A 419 -0.33 -7.78 19.88
N GLY A 420 0.89 -7.25 20.05
CA GLY A 420 1.21 -6.31 21.10
C GLY A 420 0.66 -4.90 20.84
N GLY A 421 0.72 -4.02 21.84
CA GLY A 421 0.18 -2.65 21.72
C GLY A 421 0.91 -1.78 20.68
N LYS A 422 2.17 -2.11 20.33
CA LYS A 422 3.04 -1.33 19.44
C LYS A 422 3.54 -2.18 18.26
N SER A 423 2.72 -2.31 17.22
CA SER A 423 3.03 -3.17 16.06
C SER A 423 4.36 -2.77 15.40
N PRO A 424 5.23 -3.74 15.07
CA PRO A 424 6.35 -3.56 14.17
C PRO A 424 5.93 -2.91 12.85
N TYR A 425 6.81 -2.08 12.29
CA TYR A 425 6.61 -1.47 10.98
C TYR A 425 7.93 -1.19 10.26
N ILE A 426 7.87 -1.15 8.94
CA ILE A 426 8.91 -0.58 8.09
C ILE A 426 8.44 0.78 7.57
N GLU A 427 9.36 1.73 7.47
CA GLU A 427 9.15 3.01 6.79
C GLU A 427 10.10 3.07 5.61
N VAL A 428 9.54 3.24 4.40
CA VAL A 428 10.29 3.20 3.14
C VAL A 428 10.06 4.48 2.37
N THR A 429 11.14 5.20 2.06
CA THR A 429 11.12 6.35 1.15
C THR A 429 11.67 5.91 -0.20
N TYR A 430 10.92 6.16 -1.27
CA TYR A 430 11.20 5.62 -2.59
C TYR A 430 10.65 6.52 -3.71
N ARG A 431 11.10 6.26 -4.92
CA ARG A 431 10.53 6.80 -6.16
C ARG A 431 10.08 5.66 -7.06
N ASN A 432 8.92 5.82 -7.68
CA ASN A 432 8.48 4.94 -8.75
C ASN A 432 9.44 5.07 -9.93
N GLN A 433 9.67 3.97 -10.63
CA GLN A 433 10.41 4.02 -11.88
C GLN A 433 9.50 4.46 -13.01
N ARG A 434 10.09 5.08 -14.02
CA ARG A 434 9.35 5.45 -15.23
C ARG A 434 9.10 4.20 -16.07
N PRO A 435 7.94 4.10 -16.73
CA PRO A 435 7.74 3.14 -17.80
C PRO A 435 8.87 3.23 -18.82
N ASN A 436 9.26 2.08 -19.39
CA ASN A 436 10.25 2.08 -20.46
C ASN A 436 9.65 2.71 -21.72
N PRO A 437 10.49 3.33 -22.59
CA PRO A 437 10.06 3.77 -23.91
C PRO A 437 9.37 2.65 -24.69
N ALA A 438 8.32 3.00 -25.44
CA ALA A 438 7.56 2.05 -26.23
C ALA A 438 8.43 1.39 -27.30
N ALA A 439 8.34 0.06 -27.36
CA ALA A 439 9.07 -0.75 -28.31
C ALA A 439 8.21 -1.90 -28.86
N GLY A 440 8.69 -2.51 -29.94
CA GLY A 440 8.01 -3.66 -30.56
C GLY A 440 6.70 -3.29 -31.25
N HIS A 441 6.69 -2.13 -31.92
CA HIS A 441 5.56 -1.68 -32.72
C HIS A 441 5.25 -2.65 -33.85
N ASP A 442 3.98 -3.01 -34.00
CA ASP A 442 3.51 -3.90 -35.07
C ASP A 442 2.10 -3.53 -35.54
N ILE A 443 1.70 -4.09 -36.67
CA ILE A 443 0.42 -3.81 -37.35
C ILE A 443 -0.18 -5.09 -37.94
N SER A 444 -1.51 -5.25 -37.86
CA SER A 444 -2.19 -6.39 -38.49
C SER A 444 -2.19 -6.30 -40.01
N ASP A 445 -2.44 -7.45 -40.66
CA ASP A 445 -2.53 -7.57 -42.12
C ASP A 445 -1.27 -7.06 -42.82
N ARG A 446 -0.14 -7.19 -42.13
CA ARG A 446 1.17 -6.68 -42.52
C ARG A 446 1.73 -7.46 -43.70
N VAL A 447 2.24 -6.73 -44.68
CA VAL A 447 3.14 -7.24 -45.73
C VAL A 447 4.28 -6.28 -45.92
N ASP A 448 5.51 -6.79 -45.94
CA ASP A 448 6.71 -6.00 -46.19
C ASP A 448 7.15 -6.18 -47.64
N ILE A 449 7.13 -5.09 -48.42
CA ILE A 449 7.49 -5.08 -49.84
C ILE A 449 8.65 -4.11 -50.03
N GLY A 450 9.80 -4.61 -50.50
CA GLY A 450 10.97 -3.76 -50.75
C GLY A 450 11.49 -3.01 -49.52
N GLY A 451 11.27 -3.54 -48.31
CA GLY A 451 11.65 -2.89 -47.04
C GLY A 451 10.66 -1.83 -46.55
N VAL A 452 9.52 -1.66 -47.22
CA VAL A 452 8.41 -0.79 -46.80
C VAL A 452 7.29 -1.65 -46.25
N THR A 453 6.86 -1.33 -45.03
CA THR A 453 5.72 -1.99 -44.39
C THR A 453 4.41 -1.51 -45.00
N HIS A 454 3.54 -2.45 -45.35
CA HIS A 454 2.18 -2.22 -45.83
C HIS A 454 1.19 -2.92 -44.91
N THR A 455 -0.04 -2.44 -44.91
CA THR A 455 -1.19 -3.18 -44.36
C THR A 455 -2.26 -3.34 -45.42
N LYS A 456 -2.84 -4.54 -45.51
CA LYS A 456 -3.97 -4.84 -46.43
C LYS A 456 -5.33 -4.40 -45.87
N SER A 457 -5.36 -3.67 -44.76
CA SER A 457 -6.59 -3.26 -44.07
C SER A 457 -6.68 -1.74 -43.92
N LEU A 458 -7.88 -1.18 -44.11
CA LEU A 458 -8.21 0.21 -43.76
C LEU A 458 -8.49 0.40 -42.26
N THR A 459 -8.67 -0.70 -41.53
CA THR A 459 -8.90 -0.73 -40.08
C THR A 459 -7.93 -1.71 -39.42
N PRO A 460 -6.62 -1.55 -39.61
CA PRO A 460 -5.64 -2.47 -39.05
C PRO A 460 -5.63 -2.37 -37.53
N THR A 461 -5.17 -3.42 -36.87
CA THR A 461 -4.88 -3.40 -35.44
C THR A 461 -3.42 -3.04 -35.22
N LEU A 462 -3.17 -1.91 -34.57
CA LEU A 462 -1.85 -1.49 -34.10
C LEU A 462 -1.54 -2.18 -32.78
N ARG A 463 -0.26 -2.48 -32.54
CA ARG A 463 0.21 -3.15 -31.32
C ARG A 463 1.56 -2.63 -30.87
N PHE A 464 1.78 -2.59 -29.56
CA PHE A 464 3.11 -2.57 -28.94
C PHE A 464 3.04 -3.25 -27.56
N THR A 465 4.17 -3.50 -26.92
CA THR A 465 4.22 -4.10 -25.57
C THR A 465 4.73 -3.06 -24.57
N PRO A 466 3.84 -2.38 -23.82
CA PRO A 466 4.28 -1.49 -22.74
C PRO A 466 4.99 -2.30 -21.65
N THR A 467 6.05 -1.73 -21.09
CA THR A 467 6.74 -2.30 -19.93
C THR A 467 7.03 -1.23 -18.91
N ASP A 468 6.83 -1.60 -17.66
CA ASP A 468 7.05 -0.76 -16.49
C ASP A 468 7.84 -1.58 -15.46
N PRO A 469 9.02 -1.11 -15.02
CA PRO A 469 9.79 -1.78 -13.98
C PRO A 469 9.01 -2.00 -12.68
N ASP A 470 8.07 -1.12 -12.34
CA ASP A 470 7.22 -1.23 -11.15
C ASP A 470 6.16 -2.34 -11.31
N GLY A 471 5.96 -2.83 -12.53
CA GLY A 471 4.99 -3.86 -12.89
C GLY A 471 3.55 -3.33 -12.85
N GLY A 472 2.60 -4.20 -12.50
CA GLY A 472 1.19 -3.81 -12.40
C GLY A 472 0.53 -3.50 -13.75
N ASN A 473 -0.53 -2.71 -13.71
CA ASN A 473 -1.26 -2.26 -14.90
C ASN A 473 -0.83 -0.84 -15.24
N VAL A 474 -0.67 -0.57 -16.53
CA VAL A 474 -0.31 0.73 -17.11
C VAL A 474 -1.36 1.19 -18.11
N THR A 475 -1.22 2.42 -18.57
CA THR A 475 -1.97 2.88 -19.74
C THR A 475 -1.02 3.04 -20.93
N ALA A 476 -1.42 2.42 -22.04
CA ALA A 476 -0.73 2.47 -23.30
C ALA A 476 -1.39 3.50 -24.22
N VAL A 477 -0.61 4.43 -24.77
CA VAL A 477 -1.14 5.49 -25.64
C VAL A 477 -0.55 5.36 -27.03
N PHE A 478 -1.42 5.30 -28.04
CA PHE A 478 -1.07 5.25 -29.45
C PHE A 478 -1.27 6.63 -30.08
N TYR A 479 -0.39 7.01 -31.00
CA TYR A 479 -0.53 8.23 -31.80
C TYR A 479 -0.29 7.92 -33.27
N VAL A 480 -1.28 8.16 -34.13
CA VAL A 480 -1.18 7.97 -35.58
C VAL A 480 -1.00 9.33 -36.26
N TYR A 481 -0.06 9.36 -37.21
CA TYR A 481 0.32 10.53 -37.97
C TYR A 481 0.18 10.30 -39.48
N GLU A 482 -0.26 11.33 -40.19
CA GLU A 482 -0.10 11.49 -41.63
C GLU A 482 0.88 12.66 -41.87
N GLY A 483 2.03 12.34 -42.47
CA GLY A 483 3.19 13.23 -42.49
C GLY A 483 3.59 13.64 -41.07
N GLU A 484 3.63 14.95 -40.80
CA GLU A 484 3.95 15.51 -39.48
C GLU A 484 2.71 15.81 -38.61
N THR A 485 1.51 15.48 -39.11
CA THR A 485 0.24 15.79 -38.42
C THR A 485 -0.29 14.57 -37.67
N MET A 486 -0.51 14.70 -36.37
CA MET A 486 -1.24 13.73 -35.55
C MET A 486 -2.70 13.79 -35.97
N ILE A 487 -3.23 12.68 -36.47
CA ILE A 487 -4.62 12.58 -36.95
C ILE A 487 -5.52 11.85 -35.95
N ALA A 488 -4.94 11.05 -35.05
CA ALA A 488 -5.66 10.37 -33.99
C ALA A 488 -4.73 9.91 -32.86
N ASP A 489 -5.29 9.76 -31.68
CA ASP A 489 -4.70 9.07 -30.53
C ASP A 489 -5.70 8.08 -29.91
N TYR A 490 -5.18 7.11 -29.17
CA TYR A 490 -5.98 6.11 -28.46
C TYR A 490 -5.32 5.70 -27.14
N TRP A 491 -6.12 5.62 -26.08
CA TRP A 491 -5.69 5.34 -24.72
C TRP A 491 -6.24 3.98 -24.27
N ALA A 492 -5.37 2.98 -24.23
CA ALA A 492 -5.68 1.65 -23.72
C ALA A 492 -5.36 1.60 -22.22
N TRP A 493 -6.42 1.67 -21.40
CA TRP A 493 -6.34 1.64 -19.95
C TRP A 493 -6.15 0.23 -19.40
N ASP A 494 -5.61 0.13 -18.19
CA ASP A 494 -5.48 -1.11 -17.41
C ASP A 494 -4.77 -2.26 -18.14
N VAL A 495 -3.77 -1.95 -18.96
CA VAL A 495 -2.95 -2.94 -19.67
C VAL A 495 -1.91 -3.52 -18.70
N PRO A 496 -1.88 -4.83 -18.43
CA PRO A 496 -0.81 -5.40 -17.62
C PRO A 496 0.56 -5.18 -18.25
N SER A 497 1.53 -4.67 -17.48
CA SER A 497 2.92 -4.47 -17.91
C SER A 497 3.50 -5.76 -18.47
N GLY A 498 4.15 -5.67 -19.64
CA GLY A 498 4.70 -6.83 -20.36
C GLY A 498 3.70 -7.59 -21.24
N THR A 499 2.43 -7.17 -21.27
CA THR A 499 1.43 -7.70 -22.20
C THR A 499 1.18 -6.76 -23.37
N ALA A 500 0.67 -7.28 -24.48
CA ALA A 500 0.45 -6.48 -25.67
C ALA A 500 -0.75 -5.54 -25.51
N ALA A 501 -0.51 -4.23 -25.67
CA ALA A 501 -1.56 -3.26 -25.91
C ALA A 501 -1.95 -3.30 -27.40
N THR A 502 -3.25 -3.21 -27.70
CA THR A 502 -3.75 -3.19 -29.07
C THR A 502 -4.76 -2.07 -29.29
N TRP A 503 -4.82 -1.59 -30.54
CA TRP A 503 -5.84 -0.66 -30.99
C TRP A 503 -6.26 -0.98 -32.42
N THR A 504 -7.53 -1.33 -32.63
CA THR A 504 -8.11 -1.42 -33.97
C THR A 504 -8.49 -0.03 -34.46
N VAL A 505 -7.83 0.42 -35.52
CA VAL A 505 -8.04 1.76 -36.10
C VAL A 505 -9.47 1.87 -36.63
N PRO A 506 -10.23 2.92 -36.27
CA PRO A 506 -11.61 3.07 -36.70
C PRO A 506 -11.74 3.33 -38.21
N PRO A 507 -12.86 2.91 -38.82
CA PRO A 507 -13.10 3.13 -40.24
C PRO A 507 -13.14 4.62 -40.58
N GLY A 508 -12.65 4.97 -41.78
CA GLY A 508 -12.64 6.34 -42.29
C GLY A 508 -11.44 7.19 -41.82
N LEU A 509 -10.61 6.68 -40.91
CA LEU A 509 -9.38 7.38 -40.52
C LEU A 509 -8.27 7.20 -41.57
N LEU A 510 -8.07 5.96 -42.03
CA LEU A 510 -7.06 5.64 -43.04
C LEU A 510 -7.66 5.59 -44.45
N GLN A 511 -6.81 5.83 -45.43
CA GLN A 511 -7.15 5.87 -46.85
C GLN A 511 -6.19 4.99 -47.66
N GLU A 512 -6.73 4.34 -48.69
CA GLU A 512 -5.97 3.52 -49.64
C GLU A 512 -4.87 4.36 -50.32
N ASN A 513 -3.68 3.79 -50.51
CA ASN A 513 -2.51 4.43 -51.13
C ASN A 513 -1.96 5.64 -50.37
N HIS A 514 -2.27 5.79 -49.09
CA HIS A 514 -1.66 6.79 -48.21
C HIS A 514 -0.65 6.15 -47.26
N SER A 515 0.38 6.92 -46.91
CA SER A 515 1.42 6.52 -45.95
C SER A 515 1.20 7.21 -44.61
N TYR A 516 1.30 6.43 -43.55
CA TYR A 516 1.13 6.85 -42.17
C TYR A 516 2.34 6.42 -41.35
N ARG A 517 2.45 6.98 -40.15
CA ARG A 517 3.34 6.45 -39.13
C ARG A 517 2.66 6.48 -37.78
N PHE A 518 2.98 5.52 -36.92
CA PHE A 518 2.54 5.57 -35.55
C PHE A 518 3.69 5.40 -34.57
N ARG A 519 3.52 6.03 -33.41
CA ARG A 519 4.33 5.84 -32.21
C ARG A 519 3.40 5.51 -31.05
N ALA A 520 3.98 5.00 -29.98
CA ALA A 520 3.27 4.85 -28.72
C ALA A 520 4.09 5.40 -27.55
N THR A 521 3.48 5.43 -26.37
CA THR A 521 4.15 5.66 -25.09
C THR A 521 3.35 4.97 -23.99
N THR A 522 3.93 4.92 -22.79
CA THR A 522 3.33 4.29 -21.61
C THR A 522 3.31 5.29 -20.46
N PHE A 523 2.25 5.28 -19.66
CA PHE A 523 2.24 5.96 -18.36
C PHE A 523 1.67 5.04 -17.28
N ASP A 524 2.16 5.20 -16.07
CA ASP A 524 1.78 4.36 -14.93
C ASP A 524 0.70 5.04 -14.07
N PRO A 525 -0.02 4.28 -13.22
CA PRO A 525 -0.92 4.85 -12.22
C PRO A 525 -0.21 5.66 -11.13
N GLY A 526 1.10 5.47 -10.95
CA GLY A 526 1.97 6.24 -10.06
C GLY A 526 2.20 7.69 -10.50
N GLY A 527 1.82 8.03 -11.73
CA GLY A 527 1.92 9.37 -12.29
C GLY A 527 3.23 9.65 -13.04
N GLU A 528 4.01 8.61 -13.34
CA GLU A 528 5.22 8.59 -14.15
C GLU A 528 4.91 8.29 -15.63
N PHE A 529 5.74 8.83 -16.52
CA PHE A 529 5.60 8.66 -17.97
C PHE A 529 6.86 8.08 -18.57
N GLY A 530 6.67 7.32 -19.64
CA GLY A 530 7.75 6.94 -20.53
C GLY A 530 8.53 8.15 -21.01
N ASP A 531 9.84 8.01 -21.08
CA ASP A 531 10.72 9.09 -21.52
C ASP A 531 10.53 9.47 -23.01
N ASP A 532 9.75 8.71 -23.77
CA ASP A 532 9.32 8.98 -25.16
C ASP A 532 7.98 9.74 -25.28
N ALA A 533 7.31 10.00 -24.17
CA ALA A 533 5.97 10.61 -24.13
C ALA A 533 5.94 12.09 -24.53
N TRP A 534 7.08 12.77 -24.41
CA TRP A 534 7.17 14.23 -24.36
C TRP A 534 7.19 14.87 -25.75
N VAL A 535 6.57 16.05 -25.85
CA VAL A 535 6.60 16.94 -27.03
C VAL A 535 7.05 18.34 -26.61
N SER A 536 7.47 19.15 -27.56
CA SER A 536 7.66 20.59 -27.35
C SER A 536 6.64 21.37 -28.18
N LEU A 537 6.33 22.60 -27.78
CA LEU A 537 5.43 23.49 -28.53
C LEU A 537 6.27 24.59 -29.17
N GLN A 538 6.49 24.50 -30.48
CA GLN A 538 7.31 25.46 -31.22
C GLN A 538 6.41 26.42 -32.00
N ALA A 539 6.54 27.71 -31.79
CA ALA A 539 5.77 28.67 -32.56
C ALA A 539 6.29 28.77 -33.99
N VAL A 540 5.38 28.69 -34.98
CA VAL A 540 5.73 28.70 -36.40
C VAL A 540 6.35 30.03 -36.83
N SER A 541 5.86 31.15 -36.29
CA SER A 541 6.31 32.49 -36.71
C SER A 541 7.66 32.91 -36.16
N SER A 542 8.03 32.50 -34.94
CA SER A 542 9.32 32.88 -34.32
C SER A 542 10.35 31.75 -34.30
N GLY A 543 9.92 30.49 -34.42
CA GLY A 543 10.77 29.31 -34.21
C GLY A 543 11.13 29.04 -32.74
N LEU A 544 10.67 29.90 -31.82
CA LEU A 544 10.87 29.76 -30.37
C LEU A 544 9.88 28.76 -29.76
N TYR A 545 10.18 28.29 -28.56
CA TYR A 545 9.44 27.25 -27.86
C TYR A 545 8.68 27.81 -26.67
N ALA A 546 7.54 27.22 -26.35
CA ALA A 546 6.90 27.42 -25.05
C ALA A 546 7.84 26.93 -23.94
N ASP A 547 8.06 27.78 -22.95
CA ASP A 547 9.07 27.62 -21.90
C ASP A 547 8.47 28.06 -20.57
N VAL A 548 8.59 27.22 -19.54
CA VAL A 548 8.21 27.62 -18.18
C VAL A 548 9.38 28.39 -17.58
N ALA A 549 9.17 29.67 -17.30
CA ALA A 549 10.24 30.60 -17.01
C ALA A 549 11.15 30.12 -15.87
N ALA A 550 12.45 30.07 -16.14
CA ALA A 550 13.50 29.60 -15.22
C ALA A 550 13.26 28.18 -14.66
N CYS A 551 12.48 27.35 -15.36
CA CYS A 551 11.98 26.07 -14.88
C CYS A 551 11.36 26.17 -13.46
N GLY A 552 10.60 27.24 -13.19
CA GLY A 552 9.97 27.47 -11.90
C GLY A 552 8.98 26.37 -11.52
N TRP A 553 8.88 26.12 -10.21
CA TRP A 553 8.03 25.08 -9.60
C TRP A 553 6.77 25.64 -8.93
N ASN A 554 6.65 26.97 -8.86
CA ASN A 554 5.54 27.61 -8.16
C ASN A 554 4.30 27.64 -9.06
N ASN A 555 3.13 27.46 -8.45
CA ASN A 555 1.86 27.73 -9.12
C ASN A 555 1.81 29.18 -9.61
N GLY A 556 1.37 29.39 -10.86
CA GLY A 556 1.37 30.69 -11.52
C GLY A 556 2.71 31.06 -12.17
N THR A 557 3.66 30.13 -12.30
CA THR A 557 4.90 30.40 -13.03
C THR A 557 4.58 30.74 -14.49
N LYS A 558 5.14 31.85 -14.98
CA LYS A 558 4.91 32.38 -16.32
C LYS A 558 5.34 31.36 -17.39
N VAL A 559 4.49 31.14 -18.39
CA VAL A 559 4.87 30.49 -19.65
C VAL A 559 5.24 31.55 -20.67
N GLN A 560 6.38 31.39 -21.31
CA GLN A 560 6.99 32.37 -22.22
C GLN A 560 7.54 31.70 -23.48
N GLN A 561 8.02 32.52 -24.41
CA GLN A 561 8.80 32.05 -25.55
C GLN A 561 10.30 32.06 -25.26
N TRP A 562 10.99 30.98 -25.60
CA TRP A 562 12.45 30.91 -25.42
C TRP A 562 13.12 30.07 -26.53
N PRO A 563 14.40 30.34 -26.87
CA PRO A 563 15.17 29.45 -27.73
C PRO A 563 15.23 28.03 -27.17
N SER A 564 15.28 27.02 -28.05
CA SER A 564 15.45 25.63 -27.62
C SER A 564 16.75 25.47 -26.85
N ASN A 565 16.66 24.95 -25.63
CA ASN A 565 17.81 24.60 -24.80
C ASN A 565 17.79 23.14 -24.33
N GLY A 566 16.79 22.36 -24.76
CA GLY A 566 16.61 20.95 -24.39
C GLY A 566 16.17 20.73 -22.94
N ALA A 567 15.87 21.78 -22.19
CA ALA A 567 15.46 21.68 -20.79
C ALA A 567 14.09 21.02 -20.65
N ASP A 568 13.89 20.33 -19.52
CA ASP A 568 12.63 19.66 -19.21
C ASP A 568 11.46 20.65 -19.08
N CYS A 569 11.72 21.93 -18.79
CA CYS A 569 10.68 22.95 -18.74
C CYS A 569 10.22 23.47 -20.13
N GLN A 570 10.74 22.91 -21.22
CA GLN A 570 10.25 23.08 -22.61
C GLN A 570 9.59 21.81 -23.16
N LYS A 571 9.40 20.80 -22.30
CA LYS A 571 8.84 19.48 -22.64
C LYS A 571 7.50 19.32 -21.95
N PHE A 572 6.48 18.96 -22.72
CA PHE A 572 5.11 18.81 -22.27
C PHE A 572 4.57 17.44 -22.69
N PHE A 573 3.71 16.87 -21.86
CA PHE A 573 2.93 15.68 -22.20
C PHE A 573 1.48 16.10 -22.48
N PRO A 574 0.93 15.84 -23.68
CA PRO A 574 -0.47 16.12 -24.01
C PRO A 574 -1.36 15.05 -23.39
N TRP A 575 -1.80 15.26 -22.15
CA TRP A 575 -2.63 14.31 -21.42
C TRP A 575 -4.09 14.39 -21.84
N GLY A 576 -4.56 13.41 -22.62
CA GLY A 576 -5.95 13.30 -23.05
C GLY A 576 -6.92 13.10 -21.89
N THR A 577 -8.03 13.85 -21.86
CA THR A 577 -9.05 13.78 -20.80
C THR A 577 -10.28 12.95 -21.19
N GLY A 578 -10.25 12.28 -22.34
CA GLY A 578 -11.32 11.38 -22.82
C GLY A 578 -12.54 12.09 -23.42
N ASP A 579 -12.60 13.42 -23.32
CA ASP A 579 -13.68 14.29 -23.80
C ASP A 579 -13.24 15.18 -24.99
N GLY A 580 -12.16 14.79 -25.68
CA GLY A 580 -11.61 15.54 -26.82
C GLY A 580 -10.67 16.70 -26.44
N TYR A 581 -10.36 16.85 -25.15
CA TYR A 581 -9.41 17.84 -24.65
C TYR A 581 -8.15 17.17 -24.09
N TYR A 582 -7.11 18.01 -23.92
CA TYR A 582 -5.81 17.63 -23.38
C TYR A 582 -5.39 18.62 -22.29
N GLN A 583 -4.70 18.12 -21.27
CA GLN A 583 -3.93 18.96 -20.35
C GLN A 583 -2.45 18.81 -20.69
N PHE A 584 -1.74 19.92 -20.89
CA PHE A 584 -0.31 19.89 -21.24
C PHE A 584 0.54 19.90 -19.97
N ARG A 585 0.98 18.73 -19.51
CA ARG A 585 1.79 18.56 -18.30
C ARG A 585 3.27 18.84 -18.58
N ALA A 586 3.87 19.82 -17.91
CA ALA A 586 5.30 20.11 -18.00
C ALA A 586 6.14 18.99 -17.37
N LYS A 587 7.22 18.56 -18.03
CA LYS A 587 8.07 17.46 -17.57
C LYS A 587 8.79 17.76 -16.26
N HIS A 588 9.30 18.98 -16.09
CA HIS A 588 10.11 19.33 -14.92
C HIS A 588 9.28 19.36 -13.64
N SER A 589 8.10 19.98 -13.65
CA SER A 589 7.31 20.21 -12.43
C SER A 589 6.06 19.34 -12.30
N GLY A 590 5.61 18.68 -13.36
CA GLY A 590 4.33 17.97 -13.38
C GLY A 590 3.07 18.86 -13.30
N GLN A 591 3.22 20.18 -13.30
CA GLN A 591 2.13 21.14 -13.45
C GLN A 591 1.64 21.16 -14.90
N VAL A 592 0.45 21.72 -15.13
CA VAL A 592 -0.16 21.81 -16.47
C VAL A 592 -0.26 23.25 -16.95
N LEU A 593 -0.31 23.46 -18.27
CA LEU A 593 -0.63 24.76 -18.86
C LEU A 593 -2.01 25.25 -18.40
N ASP A 594 -2.05 26.43 -17.80
CA ASP A 594 -3.20 27.03 -17.15
C ASP A 594 -3.51 28.41 -17.73
N ASN A 595 -4.76 28.60 -18.15
CA ASN A 595 -5.27 29.94 -18.44
C ASN A 595 -5.57 30.66 -17.12
N THR A 596 -4.65 31.53 -16.72
CA THR A 596 -4.56 32.10 -15.37
C THR A 596 -5.89 32.67 -14.89
N GLY A 597 -6.37 32.19 -13.74
CA GLY A 597 -7.63 32.65 -13.14
C GLY A 597 -8.87 32.32 -13.96
N CYS A 598 -8.76 31.45 -14.96
CA CYS A 598 -9.84 31.01 -15.85
C CYS A 598 -10.58 32.17 -16.53
N SER A 599 -9.85 33.27 -16.80
CA SER A 599 -10.38 34.44 -17.49
C SER A 599 -10.76 34.12 -18.94
N THR A 600 -11.77 34.82 -19.45
CA THR A 600 -12.17 34.74 -20.86
C THR A 600 -11.66 35.92 -21.69
N ALA A 601 -10.90 36.86 -21.10
CA ALA A 601 -10.38 38.04 -21.79
C ALA A 601 -9.20 37.70 -22.72
N SER A 602 -9.13 38.38 -23.87
CA SER A 602 -7.98 38.28 -24.77
C SER A 602 -6.77 38.98 -24.14
N GLY A 603 -5.60 38.36 -24.25
CA GLY A 603 -4.36 38.81 -23.61
C GLY A 603 -4.16 38.25 -22.21
N ASN A 604 -5.06 37.39 -21.70
CA ASN A 604 -4.89 36.76 -20.40
C ASN A 604 -3.67 35.81 -20.41
N PRO A 605 -2.73 35.94 -19.45
CA PRO A 605 -1.49 35.17 -19.46
C PRO A 605 -1.73 33.68 -19.25
N VAL A 606 -0.91 32.87 -19.90
CA VAL A 606 -0.81 31.44 -19.64
C VAL A 606 0.34 31.20 -18.64
N THR A 607 0.04 30.44 -17.59
CA THR A 607 0.99 30.05 -16.55
C THR A 607 1.01 28.52 -16.41
N THR A 608 1.89 27.98 -15.57
CA THR A 608 1.74 26.60 -15.08
C THR A 608 1.07 26.58 -13.72
N TYR A 609 0.20 25.60 -13.52
CA TYR A 609 -0.49 25.40 -12.25
C TYR A 609 -0.64 23.90 -11.98
N ASP A 610 -0.76 23.53 -10.71
CA ASP A 610 -1.09 22.17 -10.33
C ASP A 610 -2.36 21.69 -11.06
N ARG A 611 -2.35 20.41 -11.42
CA ARG A 611 -3.45 19.80 -12.16
C ARG A 611 -4.72 19.80 -11.32
N VAL A 612 -5.78 20.38 -11.86
CA VAL A 612 -7.15 20.31 -11.33
C VAL A 612 -8.11 19.90 -12.45
N ALA A 613 -9.30 19.43 -12.10
CA ALA A 613 -10.35 19.07 -13.06
C ALA A 613 -11.09 20.31 -13.60
N GLY A 614 -10.37 21.30 -14.14
CA GLY A 614 -10.91 22.59 -14.57
C GLY A 614 -10.80 22.86 -16.08
N ALA A 615 -11.81 23.52 -16.66
CA ALA A 615 -11.85 23.85 -18.09
C ALA A 615 -10.74 24.83 -18.56
N CYS A 616 -10.12 25.59 -17.64
CA CYS A 616 -9.01 26.49 -17.93
C CYS A 616 -7.65 25.80 -18.10
N GLN A 617 -7.58 24.49 -17.81
CA GLN A 617 -6.40 23.65 -18.05
C GLN A 617 -6.59 22.64 -19.18
N LYS A 618 -7.75 22.67 -19.84
CA LYS A 618 -8.15 21.78 -20.92
C LYS A 618 -8.02 22.50 -22.26
N TRP A 619 -7.32 21.89 -23.19
CA TRP A 619 -6.95 22.48 -24.48
C TRP A 619 -7.30 21.53 -25.61
N THR A 620 -7.78 22.04 -26.74
CA THR A 620 -7.89 21.27 -27.99
C THR A 620 -6.53 21.21 -28.70
N ILE A 621 -6.34 20.19 -29.54
CA ILE A 621 -5.25 20.14 -30.52
C ILE A 621 -5.87 20.19 -31.90
N GLU A 622 -5.82 21.35 -32.55
CA GLU A 622 -6.52 21.60 -33.82
C GLU A 622 -5.54 21.56 -35.00
N PRO A 623 -5.47 20.46 -35.77
CA PRO A 623 -4.66 20.42 -36.98
C PRO A 623 -5.18 21.45 -38.01
N GLN A 624 -4.27 22.22 -38.62
CA GLN A 624 -4.64 23.25 -39.60
C GLN A 624 -4.61 22.70 -41.02
N ILE A 625 -3.54 22.00 -41.39
CA ILE A 625 -3.37 21.35 -42.69
C ILE A 625 -2.70 20.00 -42.44
N VAL A 626 -3.37 18.91 -42.82
CA VAL A 626 -2.85 17.54 -42.69
C VAL A 626 -1.53 17.39 -43.46
N GLY A 627 -0.60 16.60 -42.93
CA GLY A 627 0.77 16.46 -43.44
C GLY A 627 1.76 17.52 -42.93
N THR A 628 1.34 18.73 -42.58
CA THR A 628 2.25 19.85 -42.27
C THR A 628 2.74 19.92 -40.81
N GLY A 629 2.02 19.29 -39.88
CA GLY A 629 2.34 19.33 -38.45
C GLY A 629 2.09 20.70 -37.80
N VAL A 630 1.20 21.51 -38.39
CA VAL A 630 0.80 22.82 -37.86
C VAL A 630 -0.53 22.71 -37.14
N TYR A 631 -0.53 23.15 -35.88
CA TYR A 631 -1.67 23.09 -34.96
C TYR A 631 -2.02 24.46 -34.41
N ARG A 632 -3.23 24.55 -33.85
CA ARG A 632 -3.65 25.60 -32.91
C ARG A 632 -4.14 24.91 -31.64
N PHE A 633 -3.99 25.57 -30.49
CA PHE A 633 -4.44 25.04 -29.20
C PHE A 633 -5.47 25.98 -28.60
N ALA A 634 -6.72 25.53 -28.43
CA ALA A 634 -7.78 26.36 -27.86
C ALA A 634 -8.10 25.94 -26.43
N VAL A 635 -8.12 26.88 -25.48
CA VAL A 635 -8.53 26.57 -24.10
C VAL A 635 -10.05 26.42 -24.00
N GLN A 636 -10.53 25.39 -23.31
CA GLN A 636 -11.94 25.04 -23.23
C GLN A 636 -12.79 26.15 -22.60
N ASN A 637 -12.32 26.79 -21.52
CA ASN A 637 -13.13 27.78 -20.79
C ASN A 637 -13.41 29.07 -21.58
N ALA A 638 -12.54 29.43 -22.53
CA ALA A 638 -12.64 30.70 -23.26
C ALA A 638 -12.87 30.52 -24.77
N GLY A 639 -12.60 29.33 -25.33
CA GLY A 639 -12.60 29.10 -26.78
C GLY A 639 -11.53 29.89 -27.54
N LYS A 640 -10.47 30.32 -26.83
CA LYS A 640 -9.40 31.19 -27.34
C LYS A 640 -8.10 30.43 -27.51
N LEU A 641 -7.26 30.90 -28.43
CA LEU A 641 -6.08 30.20 -28.88
C LEU A 641 -4.83 30.62 -28.10
N LEU A 642 -3.91 29.68 -27.88
CA LEU A 642 -2.57 29.96 -27.40
C LEU A 642 -1.83 30.84 -28.43
N ASP A 643 -1.44 32.04 -27.98
CA ASP A 643 -0.89 33.10 -28.82
C ASP A 643 0.47 33.56 -28.28
N GLN A 644 1.36 33.88 -29.22
CA GLN A 644 2.70 34.41 -28.94
C GLN A 644 2.85 35.92 -29.17
N GLY A 645 1.74 36.64 -29.32
CA GLY A 645 1.69 38.09 -29.54
C GLY A 645 2.35 38.59 -30.83
N CYS A 646 2.57 37.68 -31.79
CA CYS A 646 3.22 37.99 -33.07
C CYS A 646 4.59 38.69 -32.91
N THR A 647 5.30 38.38 -31.82
CA THR A 647 6.67 38.82 -31.56
C THR A 647 7.65 37.65 -31.67
N ALA A 648 8.94 37.95 -31.83
CA ALA A 648 10.04 37.00 -31.72
C ALA A 648 10.95 37.33 -30.51
N GLY A 649 10.42 38.10 -29.55
CA GLY A 649 11.14 38.49 -28.34
C GLY A 649 11.31 37.32 -27.38
N GLN A 650 12.57 37.02 -27.02
CA GLN A 650 12.88 36.03 -25.99
C GLN A 650 12.32 36.50 -24.64
N GLY A 651 11.64 35.60 -23.93
CA GLY A 651 10.99 35.87 -22.65
C GLY A 651 9.61 36.52 -22.74
N ALA A 652 9.11 36.78 -23.96
CA ALA A 652 7.76 37.28 -24.18
C ALA A 652 6.72 36.28 -23.61
N PRO A 653 5.73 36.74 -22.82
CA PRO A 653 4.73 35.85 -22.24
C PRO A 653 3.82 35.24 -23.32
N LEU A 654 3.37 34.02 -23.09
CA LEU A 654 2.26 33.44 -23.83
C LEU A 654 0.93 33.82 -23.17
N PHE A 655 -0.10 33.95 -23.98
CA PHE A 655 -1.43 34.32 -23.54
C PHE A 655 -2.50 33.69 -24.43
N ILE A 656 -3.76 33.79 -24.03
CA ILE A 656 -4.88 33.40 -24.88
C ILE A 656 -5.39 34.60 -25.69
N TRP A 657 -5.78 34.38 -26.95
CA TRP A 657 -6.34 35.43 -27.80
C TRP A 657 -7.43 34.89 -28.73
N ASP A 658 -8.31 35.78 -29.19
CA ASP A 658 -9.30 35.46 -30.22
C ASP A 658 -8.62 34.98 -31.51
N ARG A 659 -9.27 34.12 -32.29
CA ARG A 659 -8.67 33.64 -33.55
C ARG A 659 -8.37 34.81 -34.49
N ILE A 660 -7.13 34.89 -35.01
CA ILE A 660 -6.69 35.91 -35.96
C ILE A 660 -6.53 35.27 -37.35
N PRO A 661 -7.44 35.51 -38.30
CA PRO A 661 -7.31 35.01 -39.67
C PRO A 661 -6.04 35.52 -40.35
N GLY A 662 -5.33 34.65 -41.06
CA GLY A 662 -4.18 35.01 -41.89
C GLY A 662 -2.88 35.37 -41.14
N ARG A 663 -2.84 35.32 -39.80
CA ARG A 663 -1.59 35.51 -39.04
C ARG A 663 -1.08 34.20 -38.44
N GLY A 664 0.25 34.02 -38.49
CA GLY A 664 0.94 32.80 -38.06
C GLY A 664 1.25 32.73 -36.55
N CYS A 665 0.95 33.77 -35.77
CA CYS A 665 1.28 33.85 -34.34
C CYS A 665 0.45 32.95 -33.40
N GLN A 666 -0.55 32.25 -33.96
CA GLN A 666 -1.32 31.23 -33.24
C GLN A 666 -1.00 29.82 -33.77
N ASN A 667 -0.08 29.71 -34.73
CA ASN A 667 0.28 28.45 -35.36
C ASN A 667 1.51 27.87 -34.66
N TRP A 668 1.39 26.61 -34.27
CA TRP A 668 2.40 25.89 -33.50
C TRP A 668 2.74 24.57 -34.19
N ARG A 669 4.00 24.15 -34.07
CA ARG A 669 4.42 22.77 -34.29
C ARG A 669 4.49 22.06 -32.96
N MET A 670 4.27 20.75 -32.99
CA MET A 670 4.35 19.87 -31.82
C MET A 670 5.41 18.77 -32.03
N PRO A 671 6.70 19.13 -32.19
CA PRO A 671 7.75 18.12 -32.37
C PRO A 671 7.86 17.21 -31.15
N VAL A 672 8.14 15.93 -31.41
CA VAL A 672 8.47 14.96 -30.38
C VAL A 672 9.81 15.33 -29.73
N SER A 673 9.86 15.32 -28.41
CA SER A 673 10.97 15.86 -27.61
C SER A 673 11.25 14.96 -26.41
N PRO A 674 11.77 13.74 -26.64
CA PRO A 674 11.94 12.74 -25.58
C PRO A 674 12.95 13.19 -24.53
N ALA A 675 13.05 12.46 -23.41
CA ALA A 675 14.12 12.68 -22.45
C ALA A 675 15.50 12.46 -23.11
N ASN A 676 16.53 13.10 -22.56
CA ASN A 676 17.85 13.08 -23.17
C ASN A 676 18.38 11.65 -23.33
N GLY A 677 18.86 11.32 -24.53
CA GLY A 677 19.39 9.99 -24.86
C GLY A 677 18.34 8.95 -25.29
N VAL A 678 17.04 9.29 -25.26
CA VAL A 678 15.97 8.39 -25.69
C VAL A 678 15.61 8.63 -27.16
N THR A 679 15.51 7.55 -27.91
CA THR A 679 15.04 7.54 -29.31
C THR A 679 13.60 7.04 -29.35
N VAL A 680 12.68 7.85 -29.88
CA VAL A 680 11.30 7.43 -30.11
C VAL A 680 11.26 6.45 -31.28
N GLN A 681 10.68 5.28 -31.06
CA GLN A 681 10.44 4.31 -32.12
C GLN A 681 9.18 4.67 -32.90
N TRP A 682 9.25 4.50 -34.21
CA TRP A 682 8.15 4.71 -35.14
C TRP A 682 7.96 3.46 -35.99
N LEU A 683 6.72 3.09 -36.27
CA LEU A 683 6.39 2.22 -37.39
C LEU A 683 5.80 3.08 -38.51
N GLN A 684 6.47 3.11 -39.66
CA GLN A 684 5.93 3.71 -40.88
C GLN A 684 5.23 2.62 -41.70
N PHE A 685 4.05 2.92 -42.26
CA PHE A 685 3.33 1.97 -43.08
C PHE A 685 2.48 2.64 -44.16
N THR A 686 2.23 1.92 -45.26
CA THR A 686 1.30 2.35 -46.33
C THR A 686 0.08 1.44 -46.35
N VAL A 687 -1.11 2.00 -46.54
CA VAL A 687 -2.32 1.19 -46.76
C VAL A 687 -2.38 0.76 -48.22
N SER A 688 -2.38 -0.55 -48.45
CA SER A 688 -2.57 -1.13 -49.78
C SER A 688 -3.38 -2.41 -49.69
N THR A 689 -4.70 -2.28 -49.88
CA THR A 689 -5.64 -3.41 -49.79
C THR A 689 -5.45 -4.45 -50.89
N ALA A 690 -4.77 -4.09 -51.98
CA ALA A 690 -4.46 -4.95 -53.12
C ALA A 690 -3.00 -5.46 -53.16
N ALA A 691 -2.17 -5.15 -52.16
CA ALA A 691 -0.80 -5.65 -52.11
C ALA A 691 -0.79 -7.19 -52.03
N GLU A 692 0.02 -7.86 -52.86
CA GLU A 692 0.20 -9.32 -52.81
C GLU A 692 1.40 -9.71 -51.95
#